data_AF-A0A7G2CR69-F1
#
_entry.id   AF-A0A7G2CR69-F1
#
_cell.length_a   1.000
_cell.length_b   1.000
_cell.length_c   1.000
_cell.angle_alpha   90.00
_cell.angle_beta   90.00
_cell.angle_gamma   90.00
#
_symmetry.space_group_name_H-M   'P 1'
#
loop_
_entity.id
_entity.type
_entity.pdbx_description
1 polymer ?
#
loop_
_entity_poly.entity_id
_entity_poly.type
_entity_poly.pdbx_seq_one_letter_code
_entity_poly.pdbx_strand_id
1 'polypeptide(L)'
;MTDFVGDLSGSRHLLESFTLCESILNRYNRAGIVLSEAEQNAFKKIENKVSNLLGNTQNRVPNLAPKSEAEAAAPVQQRDTNEDLVKLVEKCVNVRASLKDIIRALSKELGTVLSSDVRVYYASKNDRILLDPLHGVAAPLDDSTALGKSFSATVMYTIANTLYIPLVSDGDFVGSVEAPGGRVDLTDRAYLEAILKVASVALRNCIEGETIHYETKKAEAMLSMATRLARDALDENVLIQSIMNTAKALTESDRCSMFIIKDENTLEAHFEDGNIVSIPTGTGIAGYVARTGDVVNIPNAYEDERFNRDVDKATGYRTKTILCLPVRYEGTIVAVAQLINKLDMVTETGLHLPRTFGKRDEELFETFSMFAAASLRNCRINDNLLGEKRKSDAILDVVTLLSNTDIRDVNGIVRHVLHGAKKLLNADRSSLFLLDKERNELYSRMADSVAGGEIRFPSGQGIAGTVAASGIGENIQDAYKDSRFNSSVDKQLGYRTQSILCEPIILNGEVLAVVQLVNKLEENGKVGKFTKQDQDTFKVFSLFAGISINNSHLLEFAVNAGKEAMELNEYRSNIASTKNAKVKLVSITEEEKNTVLSVEGIDQYDLTSLEFNLFDIREKYPTPLDAAAAAVYKLLLSTGLPQKFGCRDQTLLNFVLQCRKKYRFVPYHNFFHVVDVCQTLHTFLYVGKVSELLTELECFTLLATALVHDLDHMGVNNSFYLKTDSPLGILSSASGNNSVLEVHHCNLAIEILSNPDSDIFEGLKGDDITNAYRCMIDCVLATDMARHGELLKDFMEITDSYNKEDVVHRRKVMETMIKAADVSNVTKPFDMSRLWASAVTEEFYRQGDMEKAKGIEVLPMFDRSQNNELAKGQIGFIDFVAGKFFKEIVSIIFKDMQWCVDNIASNRAKWQEILDAK
;
A
#
# COMPACT_ATOMS: atom_id res chain seq x y z
N MET A 1 -8.24 -67.29 32.44
CA MET A 1 -7.62 -65.98 32.24
C MET A 1 -8.75 -65.04 31.83
N THR A 2 -9.70 -64.69 32.71
CA THR A 2 -9.64 -63.69 33.82
C THR A 2 -9.15 -62.32 33.35
N ASP A 3 -9.98 -61.33 33.66
CA ASP A 3 -9.80 -59.88 33.59
C ASP A 3 -10.11 -59.22 32.24
N PHE A 4 -11.33 -58.69 32.11
CA PHE A 4 -11.57 -57.25 31.94
C PHE A 4 -13.08 -56.96 32.07
N VAL A 5 -13.49 -56.65 33.30
CA VAL A 5 -14.72 -55.92 33.61
C VAL A 5 -14.37 -54.44 33.61
N GLY A 6 -15.15 -53.64 32.87
CA GLY A 6 -15.37 -52.21 33.17
C GLY A 6 -14.63 -51.21 32.29
N ASP A 7 -15.29 -50.73 31.22
CA ASP A 7 -15.41 -49.29 30.97
C ASP A 7 -16.55 -48.99 29.98
N LEU A 8 -17.43 -48.04 30.34
CA LEU A 8 -18.59 -47.56 29.57
C LEU A 8 -18.22 -46.42 28.60
N SER A 9 -16.95 -46.38 28.17
CA SER A 9 -16.40 -45.36 27.24
C SER A 9 -16.71 -45.64 25.76
N GLY A 10 -17.18 -46.84 25.41
CA GLY A 10 -17.48 -47.21 24.02
C GLY A 10 -18.72 -46.55 23.40
N SER A 11 -19.65 -46.02 24.19
CA SER A 11 -20.91 -45.44 23.69
C SER A 11 -20.73 -44.03 23.11
N ARG A 12 -19.81 -43.22 23.67
CA ARG A 12 -19.49 -41.88 23.15
C ARG A 12 -18.83 -41.93 21.79
N HIS A 13 -17.87 -42.82 21.59
CA HIS A 13 -17.18 -42.96 20.31
C HIS A 13 -18.09 -43.49 19.20
N LEU A 14 -19.06 -44.34 19.53
CA LEU A 14 -20.04 -44.81 18.56
C LEU A 14 -20.98 -43.67 18.13
N LEU A 15 -21.46 -42.87 19.09
CA LEU A 15 -22.34 -41.74 18.84
C LEU A 15 -21.62 -40.64 18.03
N GLU A 16 -20.38 -40.30 18.40
CA GLU A 16 -19.52 -39.38 17.65
C GLU A 16 -19.28 -39.87 16.21
N SER A 17 -19.05 -41.17 16.04
CA SER A 17 -18.88 -41.78 14.71
C SER A 17 -20.15 -41.69 13.86
N PHE A 18 -21.33 -41.81 14.48
CA PHE A 18 -22.62 -41.65 13.79
C PHE A 18 -22.89 -40.20 13.40
N THR A 19 -22.62 -39.24 14.29
CA THR A 19 -22.77 -37.81 14.02
C THR A 19 -21.81 -37.34 12.93
N LEU A 20 -20.58 -37.86 12.92
CA LEU A 20 -19.59 -37.59 11.87
C LEU A 20 -20.06 -38.16 10.51
N CYS A 21 -20.58 -39.39 10.49
CA CYS A 21 -21.16 -40.00 9.28
C CYS A 21 -22.36 -39.21 8.75
N GLU A 22 -23.27 -38.75 9.61
CA GLU A 22 -24.40 -37.89 9.22
C GLU A 22 -23.92 -36.55 8.66
N SER A 23 -22.90 -35.94 9.27
CA SER A 23 -22.33 -34.69 8.79
C SER A 23 -21.64 -34.86 7.43
N ILE A 24 -21.01 -36.00 7.17
CA ILE A 24 -20.40 -36.32 5.87
C ILE A 24 -21.48 -36.54 4.80
N LEU A 25 -22.53 -37.32 5.11
CA LEU A 25 -23.66 -37.56 4.20
C LEU A 25 -24.41 -36.27 3.86
N ASN A 26 -24.63 -35.39 4.84
CA ASN A 26 -25.24 -34.08 4.63
C ASN A 26 -24.36 -33.13 3.81
N ARG A 27 -23.04 -33.33 3.79
CA ARG A 27 -22.11 -32.56 2.98
C ARG A 27 -22.08 -33.07 1.53
N TYR A 28 -22.16 -34.39 1.33
CA TYR A 28 -22.30 -35.02 0.01
C TYR A 28 -23.62 -34.64 -0.67
N ASN A 29 -24.74 -34.68 0.07
CA ASN A 29 -26.05 -34.27 -0.44
C ASN A 29 -26.09 -32.79 -0.84
N ARG A 30 -25.42 -31.90 -0.09
CA ARG A 30 -25.32 -30.47 -0.44
C ARG A 30 -24.44 -30.20 -1.66
N ALA A 31 -23.46 -31.07 -1.92
CA ALA A 31 -22.54 -30.95 -3.06
C ALA A 31 -23.04 -31.69 -4.32
N GLY A 32 -24.18 -32.39 -4.26
CA GLY A 32 -24.71 -33.18 -5.39
C GLY A 32 -23.86 -34.40 -5.76
N ILE A 33 -22.97 -34.85 -4.87
CA ILE A 33 -22.03 -35.95 -5.13
C ILE A 33 -22.69 -37.26 -4.73
N VAL A 34 -22.79 -38.21 -5.67
CA VAL A 34 -23.36 -39.54 -5.44
C VAL A 34 -22.29 -40.46 -4.85
N LEU A 35 -22.63 -41.21 -3.79
CA LEU A 35 -21.73 -42.18 -3.17
C LEU A 35 -21.33 -43.28 -4.17
N SER A 36 -20.06 -43.64 -4.18
CA SER A 36 -19.58 -44.77 -4.99
C SER A 36 -20.15 -46.10 -4.49
N GLU A 37 -20.17 -47.10 -5.37
CA GLU A 37 -20.71 -48.44 -5.06
C GLU A 37 -19.97 -49.14 -3.91
N ALA A 38 -18.68 -48.83 -3.73
CA ALA A 38 -17.87 -49.31 -2.62
C ALA A 38 -18.28 -48.68 -1.28
N GLU A 39 -18.58 -47.37 -1.27
CA GLU A 39 -19.02 -46.64 -0.09
C GLU A 39 -20.44 -47.05 0.32
N GLN A 40 -21.34 -47.22 -0.65
CA GLN A 40 -22.70 -47.71 -0.39
C GLN A 40 -22.66 -49.11 0.25
N ASN A 41 -21.79 -50.00 -0.22
CA ASN A 41 -21.60 -51.32 0.38
C ASN A 41 -20.98 -51.27 1.78
N ALA A 42 -20.11 -50.30 2.07
CA ALA A 42 -19.54 -50.11 3.41
C ALA A 42 -20.61 -49.65 4.41
N PHE A 43 -21.45 -48.68 4.04
CA PHE A 43 -22.58 -48.24 4.85
C PHE A 43 -23.58 -49.36 5.12
N LYS A 44 -23.93 -50.15 4.09
CA LYS A 44 -24.84 -51.30 4.23
C LYS A 44 -24.29 -52.39 5.15
N LYS A 45 -22.96 -52.59 5.17
CA LYS A 45 -22.30 -53.50 6.13
C LYS A 45 -22.35 -52.99 7.57
N ILE A 46 -22.24 -51.69 7.78
CA ILE A 46 -22.38 -51.06 9.11
C ILE A 46 -23.83 -51.16 9.59
N GLU A 47 -24.80 -50.86 8.74
CA GLU A 47 -26.23 -50.95 9.01
C GLU A 47 -26.65 -52.39 9.39
N ASN A 48 -26.14 -53.40 8.69
CA ASN A 48 -26.35 -54.81 9.04
C ASN A 48 -25.67 -55.21 10.36
N LYS A 49 -24.48 -54.69 10.66
CA LYS A 49 -23.80 -54.93 11.94
C LYS A 49 -24.54 -54.30 13.12
N VAL A 50 -25.10 -53.11 12.94
CA VAL A 50 -25.88 -52.40 13.94
C VAL A 50 -27.25 -53.04 14.12
N SER A 51 -27.89 -53.49 13.04
CA SER A 51 -29.11 -54.30 13.11
C SER A 51 -28.90 -55.63 13.83
N ASN A 52 -27.73 -56.27 13.70
CA ASN A 52 -27.37 -57.46 14.47
C ASN A 52 -27.05 -57.16 15.95
N LEU A 53 -26.49 -55.99 16.26
CA LEU A 53 -26.26 -55.53 17.64
C LEU A 53 -27.56 -55.16 18.37
N LEU A 54 -28.55 -54.65 17.63
CA LEU A 54 -29.88 -54.29 18.13
C LEU A 54 -30.90 -55.45 18.03
N GLY A 55 -30.53 -56.57 17.40
CA GLY A 55 -31.43 -57.64 17.00
C GLY A 55 -31.28 -58.92 17.82
N ASN A 56 -31.87 -58.95 19.02
CA ASN A 56 -32.34 -60.22 19.61
C ASN A 56 -33.77 -60.14 20.16
N THR A 57 -34.60 -59.27 19.58
CA THR A 57 -36.05 -59.30 19.76
C THR A 57 -36.75 -58.97 18.44
N GLN A 58 -36.71 -59.92 17.50
CA GLN A 58 -37.77 -60.01 16.51
C GLN A 58 -38.37 -61.41 16.56
N ASN A 59 -39.66 -61.49 16.92
CA ASN A 59 -40.54 -62.38 16.20
C ASN A 59 -41.99 -61.88 16.18
N ARG A 60 -42.42 -61.58 14.95
CA ARG A 60 -43.78 -61.64 14.38
C ARG A 60 -44.74 -60.49 14.68
N VAL A 61 -44.77 -59.55 13.73
CA VAL A 61 -46.00 -58.87 13.30
C VAL A 61 -46.64 -59.69 12.17
N PRO A 62 -47.91 -60.13 12.26
CA PRO A 62 -48.65 -60.55 11.07
C PRO A 62 -49.28 -59.31 10.39
N ASN A 63 -49.18 -59.30 9.06
CA ASN A 63 -49.84 -58.37 8.15
C ASN A 63 -51.35 -58.22 8.44
N LEU A 64 -51.84 -56.97 8.49
CA LEU A 64 -53.25 -56.63 8.43
C LEU A 64 -53.59 -56.08 7.03
N ALA A 65 -54.38 -56.84 6.29
CA ALA A 65 -55.27 -56.31 5.24
C ALA A 65 -56.61 -55.91 5.89
N PRO A 66 -57.39 -54.98 5.30
CA PRO A 66 -58.52 -54.37 5.98
C PRO A 66 -59.83 -55.12 5.72
N LYS A 67 -60.70 -55.26 6.74
CA LYS A 67 -62.15 -55.01 6.64
C LYS A 67 -62.95 -55.24 7.94
N SER A 68 -63.89 -54.31 8.12
CA SER A 68 -65.25 -54.36 8.70
C SER A 68 -65.50 -54.75 10.17
N GLU A 69 -66.06 -53.76 10.88
CA GLU A 69 -67.18 -53.78 11.84
C GLU A 69 -67.70 -55.14 12.33
N ALA A 70 -67.64 -55.35 13.66
CA ALA A 70 -68.78 -55.75 14.50
C ALA A 70 -68.39 -55.66 15.99
N GLU A 71 -69.29 -55.10 16.79
CA GLU A 71 -69.23 -54.97 18.24
C GLU A 71 -69.22 -56.33 18.96
N ALA A 72 -68.39 -56.48 20.00
CA ALA A 72 -68.67 -57.36 21.14
C ALA A 72 -67.76 -57.02 22.34
N ALA A 73 -68.35 -56.98 23.52
CA ALA A 73 -67.81 -56.52 24.81
C ALA A 73 -66.51 -57.21 25.28
N ALA A 74 -65.59 -56.44 25.87
CA ALA A 74 -64.35 -56.92 26.49
C ALA A 74 -64.49 -57.06 28.03
N PRO A 75 -63.96 -58.15 28.64
CA PRO A 75 -63.84 -58.28 30.09
C PRO A 75 -62.55 -57.65 30.63
N VAL A 76 -62.57 -57.31 31.92
CA VAL A 76 -61.53 -56.64 32.71
C VAL A 76 -60.17 -57.37 32.64
N GLN A 77 -59.12 -56.68 32.15
CA GLN A 77 -57.73 -57.16 32.12
C GLN A 77 -57.00 -56.79 33.43
N GLN A 78 -56.28 -57.76 34.01
CA GLN A 78 -55.24 -57.51 35.01
C GLN A 78 -54.11 -56.69 34.37
N ARG A 79 -53.69 -55.62 35.05
CA ARG A 79 -52.66 -54.69 34.57
C ARG A 79 -51.28 -55.37 34.61
N ASP A 80 -50.65 -55.55 33.45
CA ASP A 80 -49.27 -56.03 33.37
C ASP A 80 -48.31 -54.86 33.61
N THR A 81 -47.87 -54.71 34.86
CA THR A 81 -47.01 -53.61 35.31
C THR A 81 -45.67 -53.58 34.58
N ASN A 82 -45.18 -54.72 34.06
CA ASN A 82 -43.90 -54.77 33.34
C ASN A 82 -44.04 -54.24 31.92
N GLU A 83 -45.12 -54.59 31.22
CA GLU A 83 -45.39 -54.08 29.86
C GLU A 83 -45.62 -52.56 29.88
N ASP A 84 -46.34 -52.06 30.89
CA ASP A 84 -46.56 -50.63 31.10
C ASP A 84 -45.26 -49.87 31.40
N LEU A 85 -44.35 -50.45 32.22
CA LEU A 85 -43.04 -49.85 32.52
C LEU A 85 -42.17 -49.77 31.26
N VAL A 86 -42.13 -50.83 30.43
CA VAL A 86 -41.36 -50.84 29.18
C VAL A 86 -41.87 -49.76 28.22
N LYS A 87 -43.18 -49.65 28.03
CA LYS A 87 -43.81 -48.60 27.20
C LYS A 87 -43.51 -47.19 27.73
N LEU A 88 -43.45 -47.01 29.05
CA LEU A 88 -43.08 -45.74 29.67
C LEU A 88 -41.60 -45.40 29.40
N VAL A 89 -40.70 -46.36 29.57
CA VAL A 89 -39.27 -46.19 29.28
C VAL A 89 -39.05 -45.86 27.81
N GLU A 90 -39.68 -46.58 26.88
CA GLU A 90 -39.60 -46.30 25.44
C GLU A 90 -40.03 -44.86 25.09
N LYS A 91 -41.09 -44.35 25.74
CA LYS A 91 -41.54 -42.96 25.56
C LYS A 91 -40.56 -41.94 26.16
N CYS A 92 -39.95 -42.26 27.30
CA CYS A 92 -39.03 -41.35 28.00
C CYS A 92 -37.61 -41.34 27.41
N VAL A 93 -37.19 -42.41 26.72
CA VAL A 93 -35.86 -42.54 26.09
C VAL A 93 -35.85 -41.99 24.66
N ASN A 94 -37.01 -41.72 24.07
CA ASN A 94 -37.11 -41.18 22.72
C ASN A 94 -36.55 -39.76 22.62
N VAL A 95 -35.35 -39.64 22.03
CA VAL A 95 -34.61 -38.37 21.83
C VAL A 95 -35.37 -37.35 20.98
N ARG A 96 -36.39 -37.76 20.21
CA ARG A 96 -37.23 -36.88 19.40
C ARG A 96 -38.50 -36.39 20.12
N ALA A 97 -38.82 -36.92 21.30
CA ALA A 97 -40.01 -36.51 22.05
C ALA A 97 -39.79 -35.14 22.70
N SER A 98 -40.81 -34.27 22.69
CA SER A 98 -40.70 -32.98 23.37
C SER A 98 -40.74 -33.16 24.89
N LEU A 99 -40.15 -32.21 25.64
CA LEU A 99 -40.19 -32.19 27.10
C LEU A 99 -41.64 -32.30 27.63
N LYS A 100 -42.59 -31.64 26.97
CA LYS A 100 -44.01 -31.71 27.30
C LYS A 100 -44.57 -33.12 27.12
N ASP A 101 -44.13 -33.87 26.10
CA ASP A 101 -44.62 -35.24 25.87
C ASP A 101 -44.08 -36.24 26.90
N ILE A 102 -42.82 -36.09 27.30
CA ILE A 102 -42.19 -36.90 28.34
C ILE A 102 -42.88 -36.66 29.68
N ILE A 103 -43.05 -35.39 30.08
CA ILE A 103 -43.71 -35.03 31.34
C ILE A 103 -45.18 -35.46 31.33
N ARG A 104 -45.88 -35.39 30.18
CA ARG A 104 -47.27 -35.89 30.06
C ARG A 104 -47.36 -37.40 30.27
N ALA A 105 -46.41 -38.16 29.73
CA ALA A 105 -46.35 -39.61 29.94
C ALA A 105 -46.08 -39.95 31.41
N LEU A 106 -45.14 -39.25 32.05
CA LEU A 106 -44.82 -39.42 33.47
C LEU A 106 -46.00 -39.07 34.38
N SER A 107 -46.62 -37.90 34.19
CA SER A 107 -47.80 -37.48 34.95
C SER A 107 -48.95 -38.47 34.85
N LYS A 108 -49.19 -39.04 33.66
CA LYS A 108 -50.26 -40.02 33.45
C LYS A 108 -50.01 -41.32 34.20
N GLU A 109 -48.80 -41.89 34.10
CA GLU A 109 -48.49 -43.16 34.78
C GLU A 109 -48.41 -42.97 36.31
N LEU A 110 -47.75 -41.90 36.78
CA LEU A 110 -47.70 -41.56 38.21
C LEU A 110 -49.11 -41.30 38.78
N GLY A 111 -49.97 -40.61 38.04
CA GLY A 111 -51.34 -40.34 38.46
C GLY A 111 -52.18 -41.60 38.60
N THR A 112 -51.93 -42.60 37.75
CA THR A 112 -52.62 -43.89 37.84
C THR A 112 -52.17 -44.70 39.07
N VAL A 113 -50.90 -44.61 39.47
CA VAL A 113 -50.37 -45.31 40.66
C VAL A 113 -50.72 -44.58 41.96
N LEU A 114 -50.69 -43.24 41.94
CA LEU A 114 -50.98 -42.41 43.13
C LEU A 114 -52.48 -42.10 43.30
N SER A 115 -53.33 -42.53 42.36
CA SER A 115 -54.77 -42.24 42.30
C SER A 115 -55.08 -40.75 42.44
N SER A 116 -54.29 -39.90 41.77
CA SER A 116 -54.30 -38.45 41.91
C SER A 116 -53.93 -37.78 40.59
N ASP A 117 -54.33 -36.52 40.40
CA ASP A 117 -53.88 -35.71 39.27
C ASP A 117 -52.47 -35.17 39.55
N VAL A 118 -51.47 -35.79 38.93
CA VAL A 118 -50.07 -35.61 39.28
C VAL A 118 -49.40 -34.57 38.38
N ARG A 119 -48.74 -33.59 39.01
CA ARG A 119 -47.85 -32.64 38.34
C ARG A 119 -46.40 -33.02 38.56
N VAL A 120 -45.62 -32.95 37.49
CA VAL A 120 -44.19 -33.25 37.54
C VAL A 120 -43.43 -31.98 37.19
N TYR A 121 -42.62 -31.52 38.15
CA TYR A 121 -41.76 -30.36 38.03
C TYR A 121 -40.33 -30.82 37.80
N TYR A 122 -39.63 -30.20 36.85
CA TYR A 122 -38.18 -30.37 36.73
C TYR A 122 -37.45 -29.15 37.30
N ALA A 123 -36.22 -29.35 37.76
CA ALA A 123 -35.42 -28.31 38.38
C ALA A 123 -34.58 -27.54 37.35
N SER A 124 -34.90 -26.26 37.12
CA SER A 124 -33.96 -25.33 36.49
C SER A 124 -33.03 -24.77 37.56
N LYS A 125 -31.86 -25.40 37.72
CA LYS A 125 -30.83 -24.94 38.68
C LYS A 125 -30.33 -23.52 38.35
N ASN A 126 -30.39 -23.11 37.08
CA ASN A 126 -29.86 -21.82 36.63
C ASN A 126 -30.79 -20.65 36.95
N ASP A 127 -32.10 -20.83 36.76
CA ASP A 127 -33.10 -19.82 37.12
C ASP A 127 -33.56 -19.98 38.58
N ARG A 128 -33.04 -20.98 39.30
CA ARG A 128 -33.39 -21.34 40.69
C ARG A 128 -34.89 -21.55 40.87
N ILE A 129 -35.52 -22.25 39.93
CA ILE A 129 -36.96 -22.55 39.93
C ILE A 129 -37.25 -24.02 39.57
N LEU A 130 -38.38 -24.52 40.07
CA LEU A 130 -39.06 -25.74 39.67
C LEU A 130 -40.11 -25.39 38.61
N LEU A 131 -40.07 -26.04 37.45
CA LEU A 131 -40.93 -25.74 36.31
C LEU A 131 -41.81 -26.93 35.93
N ASP A 132 -43.11 -26.66 35.78
CA ASP A 132 -44.08 -27.54 35.12
C ASP A 132 -44.39 -26.97 33.72
N PRO A 133 -43.80 -27.53 32.65
CA PRO A 133 -43.99 -27.04 31.30
C PRO A 133 -45.33 -27.44 30.67
N LEU A 134 -46.12 -28.33 31.30
CA LEU A 134 -47.47 -28.66 30.82
C LEU A 134 -48.49 -27.58 31.19
N HIS A 135 -48.38 -27.06 32.41
CA HIS A 135 -49.31 -26.09 32.95
C HIS A 135 -48.74 -24.67 32.99
N GLY A 136 -47.45 -24.50 32.65
CA GLY A 136 -46.78 -23.20 32.65
C GLY A 136 -46.63 -22.62 34.05
N VAL A 137 -46.49 -23.47 35.07
CA VAL A 137 -46.38 -23.08 36.48
C VAL A 137 -44.93 -23.20 36.93
N ALA A 138 -44.46 -22.24 37.73
CA ALA A 138 -43.13 -22.26 38.32
C ALA A 138 -43.20 -22.06 39.84
N ALA A 139 -42.24 -22.60 40.58
CA ALA A 139 -42.03 -22.33 42.00
C ALA A 139 -40.54 -22.07 42.28
N PRO A 140 -40.16 -21.16 43.20
CA PRO A 140 -38.78 -20.96 43.60
C PRO A 140 -38.19 -22.22 44.24
N LEU A 141 -36.90 -22.45 43.99
CA LEU A 141 -36.12 -23.58 44.47
C LEU A 141 -35.53 -23.27 45.86
N ASP A 142 -36.37 -22.73 46.76
CA ASP A 142 -36.06 -22.37 48.14
C ASP A 142 -37.22 -22.72 49.08
N ASP A 143 -37.00 -22.60 50.39
CA ASP A 143 -37.98 -23.01 51.41
C ASP A 143 -39.23 -22.11 51.49
N SER A 144 -39.39 -21.14 50.59
CA SER A 144 -40.58 -20.27 50.56
C SER A 144 -41.84 -21.01 50.11
N THR A 145 -41.71 -22.12 49.37
CA THR A 145 -42.84 -22.92 48.89
C THR A 145 -42.78 -24.39 49.35
N ALA A 146 -43.93 -25.08 49.35
CA ALA A 146 -43.99 -26.51 49.67
C ALA A 146 -43.14 -27.37 48.71
N LEU A 147 -43.10 -26.99 47.42
CA LEU A 147 -42.26 -27.60 46.40
C LEU A 147 -40.76 -27.37 46.65
N GLY A 148 -40.36 -26.16 47.03
CA GLY A 148 -38.95 -25.87 47.35
C GLY A 148 -38.49 -26.45 48.70
N LYS A 149 -39.38 -26.62 49.69
CA LYS A 149 -39.08 -27.38 50.92
C LYS A 149 -38.80 -28.86 50.64
N SER A 150 -39.52 -29.46 49.68
CA SER A 150 -39.26 -30.83 49.21
C SER A 150 -37.85 -30.96 48.62
N PHE A 151 -37.38 -29.91 47.93
CA PHE A 151 -36.01 -29.83 47.43
C PHE A 151 -34.96 -29.83 48.55
N SER A 152 -35.06 -28.93 49.53
CA SER A 152 -34.05 -28.76 50.58
C SER A 152 -33.86 -29.99 51.47
N ALA A 153 -34.91 -30.78 51.66
CA ALA A 153 -34.88 -31.91 52.56
C ALA A 153 -34.78 -33.28 51.88
N THR A 154 -34.94 -33.37 50.54
CA THR A 154 -34.78 -34.60 49.74
C THR A 154 -35.59 -35.82 50.23
N VAL A 155 -36.66 -35.58 50.98
CA VAL A 155 -37.58 -36.62 51.49
C VAL A 155 -39.02 -36.30 51.07
N MET A 156 -39.89 -37.32 51.04
CA MET A 156 -41.30 -37.13 50.73
C MET A 156 -42.00 -36.35 51.83
N TYR A 157 -42.81 -35.35 51.44
CA TYR A 157 -43.60 -34.54 52.36
C TYR A 157 -45.09 -34.63 52.04
N THR A 158 -45.92 -34.56 53.07
CA THR A 158 -47.36 -34.33 52.90
C THR A 158 -47.73 -33.04 53.61
N ILE A 159 -48.19 -32.04 52.84
CA ILE A 159 -48.63 -30.75 53.35
C ILE A 159 -50.04 -30.51 52.83
N ALA A 160 -50.98 -30.19 53.72
CA ALA A 160 -52.37 -29.88 53.36
C ALA A 160 -53.04 -30.92 52.44
N ASN A 161 -52.84 -32.21 52.72
CA ASN A 161 -53.35 -33.34 51.93
C ASN A 161 -52.77 -33.46 50.50
N THR A 162 -51.66 -32.78 50.21
CA THR A 162 -50.91 -32.93 48.96
C THR A 162 -49.57 -33.61 49.24
N LEU A 163 -49.27 -34.66 48.48
CA LEU A 163 -48.01 -35.42 48.57
C LEU A 163 -46.98 -34.81 47.61
N TYR A 164 -45.81 -34.46 48.14
CA TYR A 164 -44.67 -33.96 47.41
C TYR A 164 -43.56 -35.01 47.43
N ILE A 165 -43.13 -35.48 46.26
CA ILE A 165 -42.11 -36.53 46.13
C ILE A 165 -40.90 -35.95 45.38
N PRO A 166 -39.72 -35.86 46.02
CA PRO A 166 -38.51 -35.42 45.34
C PRO A 166 -38.05 -36.48 44.32
N LEU A 167 -37.60 -36.02 43.16
CA LEU A 167 -36.98 -36.83 42.12
C LEU A 167 -35.47 -36.60 42.16
N VAL A 168 -34.72 -37.68 42.40
CA VAL A 168 -33.27 -37.65 42.60
C VAL A 168 -32.63 -38.68 41.67
N SER A 169 -31.62 -38.26 40.91
CA SER A 169 -30.82 -39.14 40.04
C SER A 169 -29.35 -38.94 40.38
N ASP A 170 -28.62 -40.02 40.67
CA ASP A 170 -27.18 -40.01 41.03
C ASP A 170 -26.81 -39.04 42.17
N GLY A 171 -27.72 -38.82 43.12
CA GLY A 171 -27.52 -37.90 44.24
C GLY A 171 -27.88 -36.44 43.94
N ASP A 172 -28.22 -36.12 42.69
CA ASP A 172 -28.68 -34.81 42.27
C ASP A 172 -30.21 -34.72 42.26
N PHE A 173 -30.75 -33.66 42.85
CA PHE A 173 -32.17 -33.34 42.72
C PHE A 173 -32.45 -32.81 41.30
N VAL A 174 -33.38 -33.47 40.62
CA VAL A 174 -33.74 -33.20 39.22
C VAL A 174 -35.18 -32.69 39.07
N GLY A 175 -35.99 -32.79 40.12
CA GLY A 175 -37.38 -32.35 40.07
C GLY A 175 -38.20 -32.77 41.29
N SER A 176 -39.49 -32.46 41.27
CA SER A 176 -40.44 -32.91 42.29
C SER A 176 -41.77 -33.27 41.66
N VAL A 177 -42.45 -34.24 42.24
CA VAL A 177 -43.83 -34.60 41.91
C VAL A 177 -44.75 -33.94 42.94
N GLU A 178 -45.83 -33.34 42.49
CA GLU A 178 -46.95 -32.87 43.31
C GLU A 178 -48.18 -33.72 43.02
N ALA A 179 -48.73 -34.36 44.05
CA ALA A 179 -49.88 -35.26 43.95
C ALA A 179 -50.95 -34.88 44.99
N PRO A 180 -51.91 -34.01 44.65
CA PRO A 180 -53.00 -33.61 45.52
C PRO A 180 -53.89 -34.80 45.89
N GLY A 181 -54.01 -35.13 47.18
CA GLY A 181 -54.77 -36.29 47.66
C GLY A 181 -54.14 -37.66 47.36
N GLY A 182 -52.89 -37.69 46.86
CA GLY A 182 -52.20 -38.93 46.50
C GLY A 182 -51.98 -39.87 47.68
N ARG A 183 -52.16 -41.18 47.45
CA ARG A 183 -51.90 -42.24 48.44
C ARG A 183 -50.94 -43.27 47.86
N VAL A 184 -50.04 -43.78 48.69
CA VAL A 184 -49.12 -44.86 48.32
C VAL A 184 -49.72 -46.18 48.82
N ASP A 185 -50.21 -47.03 47.92
CA ASP A 185 -50.64 -48.38 48.26
C ASP A 185 -49.42 -49.31 48.42
N LEU A 186 -49.50 -50.26 49.36
CA LEU A 186 -48.40 -51.17 49.70
C LEU A 186 -48.13 -52.18 48.58
N THR A 187 -49.13 -52.55 47.80
CA THR A 187 -49.00 -53.50 46.67
C THR A 187 -48.25 -52.90 45.48
N ASP A 188 -48.34 -51.58 45.29
CA ASP A 188 -47.75 -50.89 44.14
C ASP A 188 -46.42 -50.19 44.46
N ARG A 189 -45.90 -50.35 45.69
CA ARG A 189 -44.69 -49.65 46.14
C ARG A 189 -43.46 -49.90 45.27
N ALA A 190 -43.21 -51.16 44.89
CA ALA A 190 -42.08 -51.51 44.03
C ALA A 190 -42.22 -50.93 42.62
N TYR A 191 -43.46 -50.85 42.11
CA TYR A 191 -43.77 -50.26 40.81
C TYR A 191 -43.66 -48.73 40.83
N LEU A 192 -44.13 -48.08 41.91
CA LEU A 192 -43.95 -46.65 42.15
C LEU A 192 -42.47 -46.28 42.22
N GLU A 193 -41.66 -47.03 42.96
CA GLU A 193 -40.20 -46.80 43.02
C GLU A 193 -39.53 -46.95 41.65
N ALA A 194 -39.98 -47.91 40.81
CA ALA A 194 -39.51 -48.06 39.44
C ALA A 194 -39.89 -46.86 38.56
N ILE A 195 -41.15 -46.39 38.62
CA ILE A 195 -41.59 -45.21 37.85
C ILE A 195 -40.88 -43.95 38.31
N LEU A 196 -40.69 -43.74 39.62
CA LEU A 196 -39.95 -42.58 40.14
C LEU A 196 -38.48 -42.58 39.70
N LYS A 197 -37.85 -43.74 39.57
CA LYS A 197 -36.50 -43.87 38.98
C LYS A 197 -36.50 -43.52 37.49
N VAL A 198 -37.47 -44.04 36.72
CA VAL A 198 -37.63 -43.70 35.31
C VAL A 198 -37.87 -42.19 35.14
N ALA A 199 -38.72 -41.59 35.98
CA ALA A 199 -38.99 -40.16 36.00
C ALA A 199 -37.73 -39.35 36.31
N SER A 200 -36.95 -39.77 37.32
CA SER A 200 -35.71 -39.08 37.71
C SER A 200 -34.66 -39.12 36.59
N VAL A 201 -34.47 -40.27 35.95
CA VAL A 201 -33.54 -40.41 34.81
C VAL A 201 -34.03 -39.64 33.59
N ALA A 202 -35.32 -39.70 33.28
CA ALA A 202 -35.92 -38.97 32.16
C ALA A 202 -35.77 -37.45 32.33
N LEU A 203 -36.06 -36.93 33.53
CA LEU A 203 -35.87 -35.50 33.82
C LEU A 203 -34.41 -35.08 33.79
N ARG A 204 -33.49 -35.93 34.27
CA ARG A 204 -32.06 -35.66 34.14
C ARG A 204 -31.63 -35.53 32.67
N ASN A 205 -32.03 -36.48 31.83
CA ASN A 205 -31.74 -36.43 30.39
C ASN A 205 -32.33 -35.17 29.74
N CYS A 206 -33.52 -34.74 30.17
CA CYS A 206 -34.12 -33.48 29.74
C CYS A 206 -33.28 -32.26 30.14
N ILE A 207 -32.80 -32.19 31.39
CA ILE A 207 -31.94 -31.10 31.89
C ILE A 207 -30.59 -31.08 31.13
N GLU A 208 -29.99 -32.25 30.89
CA GLU A 208 -28.77 -32.38 30.10
C GLU A 208 -29.00 -31.97 28.63
N GLY A 209 -30.11 -32.38 28.03
CA GLY A 209 -30.52 -31.97 26.69
C GLY A 209 -30.78 -30.47 26.55
N GLU A 210 -31.41 -29.85 27.54
CA GLU A 210 -31.60 -28.39 27.61
C GLU A 210 -30.25 -27.67 27.70
N THR A 211 -29.31 -28.22 28.46
CA THR A 211 -27.94 -27.69 28.57
C THR A 211 -27.19 -27.78 27.24
N ILE A 212 -27.28 -28.90 26.52
CA ILE A 212 -26.67 -29.07 25.18
C ILE A 212 -27.30 -28.12 24.18
N HIS A 213 -28.63 -27.97 24.20
CA HIS A 213 -29.35 -27.05 23.31
C HIS A 213 -28.95 -25.59 23.57
N TYR A 214 -28.80 -25.23 24.85
CA TYR A 214 -28.30 -23.93 25.26
C TYR A 214 -26.87 -23.68 24.76
N GLU A 215 -25.93 -24.62 24.96
CA GLU A 215 -24.55 -24.49 24.46
C GLU A 215 -24.50 -24.41 22.92
N THR A 216 -25.39 -25.13 22.23
CA THR A 216 -25.51 -25.05 20.76
C THR A 216 -25.98 -23.67 20.31
N LYS A 217 -27.08 -23.16 20.91
CA LYS A 217 -27.58 -21.79 20.64
C LYS A 217 -26.55 -20.72 20.98
N LYS A 218 -25.82 -20.89 22.07
CA LYS A 218 -24.72 -20.03 22.49
C LYS A 218 -23.62 -20.00 21.41
N ALA A 219 -23.18 -21.16 20.93
CA ALA A 219 -22.18 -21.26 19.87
C ALA A 219 -22.65 -20.62 18.54
N GLU A 220 -23.91 -20.84 18.15
CA GLU A 220 -24.51 -20.23 16.95
C GLU A 220 -24.59 -18.71 17.06
N ALA A 221 -25.02 -18.19 18.21
CA ALA A 221 -25.08 -16.76 18.49
C ALA A 221 -23.68 -16.12 18.44
N MET A 222 -22.68 -16.78 19.04
CA MET A 222 -21.28 -16.34 19.00
C MET A 222 -20.73 -16.33 17.57
N LEU A 223 -20.99 -17.36 16.78
CA LEU A 223 -20.54 -17.44 15.39
C LEU A 223 -21.19 -16.36 14.51
N SER A 224 -22.50 -16.17 14.66
CA SER A 224 -23.24 -15.11 13.96
C SER A 224 -22.65 -13.74 14.31
N MET A 225 -22.33 -13.52 15.58
CA MET A 225 -21.76 -12.27 16.05
C MET A 225 -20.34 -12.05 15.53
N ALA A 226 -19.44 -13.03 15.66
CA ALA A 226 -18.09 -12.94 15.12
C ALA A 226 -18.12 -12.61 13.61
N THR A 227 -19.08 -13.18 12.89
CA THR A 227 -19.29 -12.88 11.45
C THR A 227 -19.80 -11.44 11.23
N ARG A 228 -20.72 -10.94 12.06
CA ARG A 228 -21.22 -9.56 11.96
C ARG A 228 -20.14 -8.54 12.30
N LEU A 229 -19.39 -8.77 13.37
CA LEU A 229 -18.28 -7.91 13.80
C LEU A 229 -17.09 -7.94 12.82
N ALA A 230 -16.89 -9.04 12.09
CA ALA A 230 -15.80 -9.17 11.12
C ALA A 230 -16.11 -8.58 9.74
N ARG A 231 -17.39 -8.41 9.38
CA ARG A 231 -17.79 -8.03 8.02
C ARG A 231 -17.65 -6.56 7.69
N ASP A 232 -17.35 -5.75 8.68
CA ASP A 232 -17.92 -4.42 8.72
C ASP A 232 -16.80 -3.47 9.18
N ALA A 233 -16.25 -2.70 8.22
CA ALA A 233 -15.36 -1.57 8.47
C ALA A 233 -16.18 -0.44 9.10
N LEU A 234 -16.63 -0.67 10.32
CA LEU A 234 -17.56 0.20 11.02
C LEU A 234 -16.80 1.32 11.72
N ASP A 235 -17.38 2.51 11.62
CA ASP A 235 -17.17 3.60 12.57
C ASP A 235 -17.32 3.07 14.02
N GLU A 236 -16.45 3.54 14.92
CA GLU A 236 -16.39 3.10 16.33
C GLU A 236 -17.79 3.16 16.99
N ASN A 237 -18.60 4.18 16.68
CA ASN A 237 -19.93 4.33 17.27
C ASN A 237 -20.93 3.30 16.75
N VAL A 238 -20.90 2.99 15.45
CA VAL A 238 -21.80 1.99 14.86
C VAL A 238 -21.46 0.60 15.40
N LEU A 239 -20.17 0.31 15.57
CA LEU A 239 -19.70 -0.91 16.19
C LEU A 239 -20.17 -1.03 17.65
N ILE A 240 -20.03 0.03 18.44
CA ILE A 240 -20.51 0.08 19.83
C ILE A 240 -22.03 -0.17 19.90
N GLN A 241 -22.82 0.45 19.03
CA GLN A 241 -24.27 0.22 18.96
C GLN A 241 -24.62 -1.24 18.61
N SER A 242 -23.88 -1.84 17.68
CA SER A 242 -24.05 -3.26 17.32
C SER A 242 -23.73 -4.19 18.50
N ILE A 243 -22.65 -3.89 19.24
CA ILE A 243 -22.26 -4.61 20.47
C ILE A 243 -23.35 -4.47 21.54
N MET A 244 -23.85 -3.26 21.81
CA MET A 244 -24.90 -3.04 22.81
C MET A 244 -26.17 -3.81 22.50
N ASN A 245 -26.67 -3.73 21.26
CA ASN A 245 -27.88 -4.43 20.84
C ASN A 245 -27.72 -5.95 20.93
N THR A 246 -26.55 -6.47 20.61
CA THR A 246 -26.29 -7.92 20.69
C THR A 246 -26.18 -8.38 22.14
N ALA A 247 -25.48 -7.63 22.99
CA ALA A 247 -25.39 -7.91 24.42
C ALA A 247 -26.76 -7.92 25.09
N LYS A 248 -27.61 -6.96 24.72
CA LYS A 248 -28.99 -6.85 25.18
C LYS A 248 -29.82 -8.08 24.83
N ALA A 249 -29.78 -8.50 23.56
CA ALA A 249 -30.50 -9.67 23.09
C ALA A 249 -29.99 -10.98 23.73
N LEU A 250 -28.67 -11.12 23.89
CA LEU A 250 -28.04 -12.32 24.43
C LEU A 250 -28.36 -12.54 25.91
N THR A 251 -28.40 -11.45 26.68
CA THR A 251 -28.63 -11.48 28.13
C THR A 251 -30.08 -11.21 28.49
N GLU A 252 -30.97 -11.07 27.51
CA GLU A 252 -32.39 -10.75 27.70
C GLU A 252 -32.55 -9.56 28.66
N SER A 253 -31.81 -8.48 28.43
CA SER A 253 -31.91 -7.26 29.22
C SER A 253 -32.80 -6.22 28.54
N ASP A 254 -33.33 -5.28 29.32
CA ASP A 254 -34.13 -4.19 28.80
C ASP A 254 -33.26 -3.10 28.16
N ARG A 255 -32.09 -2.83 28.74
CA ARG A 255 -31.13 -1.83 28.22
C ARG A 255 -29.68 -2.26 28.39
N CYS A 256 -28.83 -1.81 27.47
CA CYS A 256 -27.39 -1.91 27.56
C CYS A 256 -26.75 -0.52 27.42
N SER A 257 -25.68 -0.27 28.15
CA SER A 257 -24.84 0.93 28.00
C SER A 257 -23.37 0.52 28.01
N MET A 258 -22.57 1.18 27.18
CA MET A 258 -21.14 0.89 27.02
C MET A 258 -20.32 2.10 27.46
N PHE A 259 -19.31 1.86 28.28
CA PHE A 259 -18.41 2.88 28.79
C PHE A 259 -17.01 2.63 28.21
N ILE A 260 -16.59 3.45 27.27
CA ILE A 260 -15.29 3.35 26.59
C ILE A 260 -14.23 4.10 27.38
N ILE A 261 -13.08 3.47 27.62
CA ILE A 261 -11.95 4.12 28.27
C ILE A 261 -11.15 4.88 27.20
N LYS A 262 -11.18 6.23 27.26
CA LYS A 262 -10.42 7.08 26.34
C LYS A 262 -9.01 7.36 26.86
N ASP A 263 -8.89 7.70 28.13
CA ASP A 263 -7.63 7.93 28.87
C ASP A 263 -7.75 7.49 30.34
N GLU A 264 -6.69 7.65 31.14
CA GLU A 264 -6.67 7.21 32.56
C GLU A 264 -7.77 7.85 33.43
N ASN A 265 -8.30 9.00 33.02
CA ASN A 265 -9.19 9.83 33.82
C ASN A 265 -10.62 9.94 33.27
N THR A 266 -10.88 9.44 32.06
CA THR A 266 -12.13 9.73 31.33
C THR A 266 -12.77 8.47 30.73
N LEU A 267 -14.06 8.29 31.03
CA LEU A 267 -14.94 7.31 30.41
C LEU A 267 -15.96 8.02 29.51
N GLU A 268 -16.13 7.54 28.29
CA GLU A 268 -17.24 7.94 27.42
C GLU A 268 -18.37 6.91 27.54
N ALA A 269 -19.51 7.35 28.07
CA ALA A 269 -20.73 6.56 28.20
C ALA A 269 -21.57 6.69 26.93
N HIS A 270 -21.76 5.57 26.22
CA HIS A 270 -22.61 5.45 25.04
C HIS A 270 -23.93 4.78 25.43
N PHE A 271 -25.03 5.41 25.04
CA PHE A 271 -26.40 4.96 25.29
C PHE A 271 -27.11 4.49 24.00
N GLU A 272 -28.19 3.72 24.14
CA GLU A 272 -28.96 3.18 22.99
C GLU A 272 -29.64 4.26 22.14
N ASP A 273 -29.91 5.44 22.71
CA ASP A 273 -30.49 6.58 21.99
C ASP A 273 -29.45 7.37 21.17
N GLY A 274 -28.18 6.93 21.19
CA GLY A 274 -27.07 7.57 20.50
C GLY A 274 -26.41 8.70 21.29
N ASN A 275 -26.89 9.03 22.49
CA ASN A 275 -26.25 10.05 23.33
C ASN A 275 -24.90 9.54 23.86
N ILE A 276 -23.91 10.45 23.91
CA ILE A 276 -22.57 10.20 24.44
C ILE A 276 -22.30 11.21 25.56
N VAL A 277 -21.89 10.71 26.73
CA VAL A 277 -21.60 11.54 27.90
C VAL A 277 -20.22 11.18 28.46
N SER A 278 -19.38 12.18 28.67
CA SER A 278 -18.06 12.00 29.30
C SER A 278 -18.17 12.08 30.82
N ILE A 279 -17.64 11.09 31.54
CA ILE A 279 -17.62 11.03 33.00
C ILE A 279 -16.22 10.67 33.52
N PRO A 280 -15.82 11.13 34.72
CA PRO A 280 -14.53 10.78 35.30
C PRO A 280 -14.43 9.27 35.61
N THR A 281 -13.26 8.67 35.36
CA THR A 281 -12.97 7.27 35.74
C THR A 281 -13.20 7.09 37.23
N GLY A 282 -14.01 6.10 37.56
CA GLY A 282 -14.29 5.77 38.95
C GLY A 282 -15.59 6.27 39.55
N THR A 283 -16.40 6.98 38.77
CA THR A 283 -17.75 7.41 39.16
C THR A 283 -18.75 6.27 38.97
N GLY A 284 -19.57 5.98 39.98
CA GLY A 284 -20.65 4.99 39.91
C GLY A 284 -20.20 3.54 39.73
N ILE A 285 -21.14 2.67 39.36
CA ILE A 285 -20.92 1.22 39.20
C ILE A 285 -19.95 0.93 38.05
N ALA A 286 -20.15 1.55 36.88
CA ALA A 286 -19.26 1.36 35.73
C ALA A 286 -17.82 1.82 36.02
N GLY A 287 -17.64 2.92 36.76
CA GLY A 287 -16.32 3.38 37.19
C GLY A 287 -15.65 2.46 38.21
N TYR A 288 -16.42 1.81 39.09
CA TYR A 288 -15.88 0.75 39.97
C TYR A 288 -15.32 -0.41 39.14
N VAL A 289 -16.13 -0.93 38.20
CA VAL A 289 -15.73 -2.05 37.32
C VAL A 289 -14.54 -1.68 36.44
N ALA A 290 -14.48 -0.44 35.92
CA ALA A 290 -13.34 0.02 35.12
C ALA A 290 -12.02 0.02 35.90
N ARG A 291 -12.05 0.23 37.22
CA ARG A 291 -10.85 0.25 38.07
C ARG A 291 -10.46 -1.12 38.60
N THR A 292 -11.42 -1.91 39.08
CA THR A 292 -11.12 -3.21 39.72
C THR A 292 -11.09 -4.35 38.71
N GLY A 293 -11.89 -4.25 37.65
CA GLY A 293 -12.16 -5.35 36.74
C GLY A 293 -13.08 -6.43 37.32
N ASP A 294 -13.70 -6.20 38.47
CA ASP A 294 -14.61 -7.19 39.03
C ASP A 294 -15.97 -7.11 38.34
N VAL A 295 -16.59 -8.26 38.08
CA VAL A 295 -17.98 -8.35 37.65
C VAL A 295 -18.88 -7.94 38.81
N VAL A 296 -19.85 -7.07 38.56
CA VAL A 296 -20.81 -6.59 39.55
C VAL A 296 -22.21 -7.00 39.11
N ASN A 297 -22.81 -7.95 39.83
CA ASN A 297 -24.17 -8.42 39.62
C ASN A 297 -25.05 -8.00 40.81
N ILE A 298 -26.00 -7.10 40.56
CA ILE A 298 -26.86 -6.47 41.57
C ILE A 298 -28.31 -6.88 41.30
N PRO A 299 -28.90 -7.74 42.16
CA PRO A 299 -30.29 -8.17 42.02
C PRO A 299 -31.31 -7.09 42.43
N ASN A 300 -30.90 -6.10 43.23
CA ASN A 300 -31.71 -4.92 43.57
C ASN A 300 -30.87 -3.65 43.58
N ALA A 301 -30.99 -2.83 42.53
CA ALA A 301 -30.21 -1.62 42.34
C ALA A 301 -30.39 -0.58 43.47
N TYR A 302 -31.57 -0.53 44.10
CA TYR A 302 -31.84 0.43 45.17
C TYR A 302 -31.16 0.05 46.49
N GLU A 303 -30.67 -1.18 46.63
CA GLU A 303 -29.93 -1.63 47.81
C GLU A 303 -28.41 -1.40 47.69
N ASP A 304 -27.88 -1.11 46.49
CA ASP A 304 -26.45 -0.85 46.29
C ASP A 304 -26.12 0.65 46.48
N GLU A 305 -25.17 0.95 47.34
CA GLU A 305 -24.75 2.33 47.66
C GLU A 305 -24.11 3.07 46.48
N ARG A 306 -23.56 2.34 45.50
CA ARG A 306 -22.90 2.93 44.31
C ARG A 306 -23.91 3.33 43.23
N PHE A 307 -25.19 2.96 43.38
CA PHE A 307 -26.23 3.26 42.42
C PHE A 307 -26.74 4.71 42.55
N ASN A 308 -26.66 5.48 41.46
CA ASN A 308 -27.16 6.85 41.43
C ASN A 308 -28.66 6.90 41.10
N ARG A 309 -29.49 7.05 42.15
CA ARG A 309 -30.95 7.11 42.06
C ARG A 309 -31.49 8.38 41.40
N ASP A 310 -30.70 9.44 41.32
CA ASP A 310 -31.17 10.72 40.74
C ASP A 310 -31.33 10.64 39.23
N VAL A 311 -30.63 9.72 38.57
CA VAL A 311 -30.78 9.42 37.14
C VAL A 311 -32.15 8.79 36.85
N ASP A 312 -32.58 7.82 37.66
CA ASP A 312 -33.92 7.20 37.58
C ASP A 312 -35.02 8.26 37.79
N LYS A 313 -34.86 9.16 38.77
CA LYS A 313 -35.83 10.24 39.03
C LYS A 313 -35.93 11.22 37.86
N ALA A 314 -34.81 11.57 37.24
CA ALA A 314 -34.78 12.51 36.13
C ALA A 314 -35.34 11.92 34.83
N THR A 315 -35.11 10.63 34.60
CA THR A 315 -35.53 9.93 33.36
C THR A 315 -36.92 9.29 33.46
N GLY A 316 -37.46 9.13 34.67
CA GLY A 316 -38.70 8.38 34.92
C GLY A 316 -38.54 6.87 34.71
N TYR A 317 -37.32 6.38 34.48
CA TYR A 317 -37.00 4.97 34.29
C TYR A 317 -36.72 4.32 35.65
N ARG A 318 -37.12 3.05 35.83
CA ARG A 318 -36.87 2.31 37.08
C ARG A 318 -35.86 1.18 36.85
N THR A 319 -34.70 1.34 37.46
CA THR A 319 -33.65 0.33 37.48
C THR A 319 -33.90 -0.67 38.62
N LYS A 320 -34.07 -1.95 38.28
CA LYS A 320 -34.30 -3.08 39.20
C LYS A 320 -33.04 -3.91 39.37
N THR A 321 -32.52 -4.48 38.28
CA THR A 321 -31.32 -5.34 38.29
C THR A 321 -30.23 -4.72 37.43
N ILE A 322 -28.96 -4.89 37.82
CA ILE A 322 -27.80 -4.42 37.07
C ILE A 322 -26.79 -5.54 36.98
N LEU A 323 -26.30 -5.81 35.77
CA LEU A 323 -25.12 -6.64 35.56
C LEU A 323 -24.07 -5.80 34.83
N CYS A 324 -22.94 -5.56 35.47
CA CYS A 324 -21.87 -4.72 34.94
C CYS A 324 -20.57 -5.51 34.86
N LEU A 325 -19.99 -5.60 33.66
CA LEU A 325 -18.81 -6.44 33.38
C LEU A 325 -17.74 -5.67 32.61
N PRO A 326 -16.45 -5.94 32.88
CA PRO A 326 -15.37 -5.40 32.07
C PRO A 326 -15.30 -6.10 30.71
N VAL A 327 -14.97 -5.33 29.68
CA VAL A 327 -14.63 -5.83 28.34
C VAL A 327 -13.11 -5.86 28.25
N ARG A 328 -12.54 -7.06 28.20
CA ARG A 328 -11.09 -7.28 28.30
C ARG A 328 -10.49 -7.78 26.99
N TYR A 329 -9.29 -7.31 26.69
CA TYR A 329 -8.42 -7.88 25.67
C TYR A 329 -7.01 -8.04 26.24
N GLU A 330 -6.46 -9.26 26.19
CA GLU A 330 -5.09 -9.57 26.69
C GLU A 330 -4.82 -9.03 28.12
N GLY A 331 -5.81 -9.05 29.00
CA GLY A 331 -5.69 -8.58 30.38
C GLY A 331 -5.90 -7.08 30.59
N THR A 332 -6.07 -6.28 29.53
CA THR A 332 -6.40 -4.84 29.63
C THR A 332 -7.90 -4.62 29.48
N ILE A 333 -8.49 -3.76 30.32
CA ILE A 333 -9.90 -3.36 30.21
C ILE A 333 -9.99 -2.26 29.14
N VAL A 334 -10.70 -2.54 28.05
CA VAL A 334 -10.90 -1.57 26.94
C VAL A 334 -12.22 -0.82 27.06
N ALA A 335 -13.22 -1.44 27.69
CA ALA A 335 -14.52 -0.85 27.95
C ALA A 335 -15.20 -1.53 29.14
N VAL A 336 -16.32 -0.99 29.59
CA VAL A 336 -17.21 -1.60 30.58
C VAL A 336 -18.62 -1.65 29.99
N ALA A 337 -19.27 -2.80 30.09
CA ALA A 337 -20.67 -2.95 29.70
C ALA A 337 -21.57 -2.96 30.92
N GLN A 338 -22.70 -2.28 30.85
CA GLN A 338 -23.72 -2.26 31.88
C GLN A 338 -25.06 -2.68 31.28
N LEU A 339 -25.55 -3.83 31.72
CA LEU A 339 -26.84 -4.39 31.37
C LEU A 339 -27.83 -4.07 32.48
N ILE A 340 -29.00 -3.57 32.11
CA ILE A 340 -30.01 -3.09 33.04
C ILE A 340 -31.30 -3.86 32.81
N ASN A 341 -31.91 -4.29 33.91
CA ASN A 341 -33.20 -4.99 33.99
C ASN A 341 -33.24 -6.28 33.16
N LYS A 342 -33.03 -7.42 33.81
CA LYS A 342 -33.31 -8.73 33.20
C LYS A 342 -34.81 -8.80 32.89
N LEU A 343 -35.15 -9.21 31.68
CA LEU A 343 -36.54 -9.32 31.24
C LEU A 343 -37.23 -10.46 32.00
N ASP A 344 -38.45 -10.18 32.45
CA ASP A 344 -39.31 -11.15 33.12
C ASP A 344 -39.63 -12.31 32.17
N MET A 345 -39.67 -13.54 32.68
CA MET A 345 -40.15 -14.67 31.89
C MET A 345 -41.67 -14.59 31.79
N VAL A 346 -42.18 -14.59 30.55
CA VAL A 346 -43.61 -14.60 30.27
C VAL A 346 -44.04 -16.03 30.00
N THR A 347 -44.92 -16.57 30.85
CA THR A 347 -45.50 -17.90 30.64
C THR A 347 -46.51 -17.88 29.48
N GLU A 348 -46.89 -19.06 28.97
CA GLU A 348 -47.95 -19.19 27.94
C GLU A 348 -49.31 -18.61 28.40
N THR A 349 -49.50 -18.47 29.71
CA THR A 349 -50.69 -17.86 30.34
C THR A 349 -50.58 -16.35 30.51
N GLY A 350 -49.46 -15.72 30.12
CA GLY A 350 -49.20 -14.29 30.25
C GLY A 350 -48.73 -13.86 31.64
N LEU A 351 -48.34 -14.80 32.52
CA LEU A 351 -47.78 -14.47 33.82
C LEU A 351 -46.34 -14.00 33.67
N HIS A 352 -46.02 -12.83 34.22
CA HIS A 352 -44.67 -12.30 34.29
C HIS A 352 -43.98 -12.77 35.57
N LEU A 353 -42.91 -13.55 35.41
CA LEU A 353 -42.07 -14.02 36.50
C LEU A 353 -40.78 -13.18 36.54
N PRO A 354 -40.57 -12.38 37.60
CA PRO A 354 -39.36 -11.58 37.73
C PRO A 354 -38.10 -12.44 37.70
N ARG A 355 -37.11 -12.02 36.91
CA ARG A 355 -35.81 -12.69 36.82
C ARG A 355 -34.69 -11.75 37.25
N THR A 356 -33.61 -12.34 37.74
CA THR A 356 -32.34 -11.66 37.99
C THR A 356 -31.28 -12.21 37.05
N PHE A 357 -30.20 -11.45 36.83
CA PHE A 357 -29.06 -11.95 36.08
C PHE A 357 -28.41 -13.13 36.80
N GLY A 358 -28.26 -14.25 36.10
CA GLY A 358 -27.65 -15.47 36.62
C GLY A 358 -26.22 -15.65 36.12
N LYS A 359 -25.55 -16.69 36.63
CA LYS A 359 -24.19 -17.05 36.21
C LYS A 359 -24.07 -17.34 34.71
N ARG A 360 -25.14 -17.87 34.10
CA ARG A 360 -25.24 -18.04 32.64
C ARG A 360 -25.11 -16.71 31.89
N ASP A 361 -25.75 -15.65 32.37
CA ASP A 361 -25.67 -14.32 31.75
C ASP A 361 -24.24 -13.76 31.84
N GLU A 362 -23.58 -13.97 32.97
CA GLU A 362 -22.16 -13.61 33.18
C GLU A 362 -21.24 -14.35 32.20
N GLU A 363 -21.35 -15.68 32.11
CA GLU A 363 -20.51 -16.51 31.23
C GLU A 363 -20.75 -16.23 29.73
N LEU A 364 -22.02 -15.98 29.35
CA LEU A 364 -22.38 -15.57 28.00
C LEU A 364 -21.72 -14.24 27.64
N PHE A 365 -21.87 -13.24 28.52
CA PHE A 365 -21.31 -11.93 28.27
C PHE A 365 -19.78 -11.95 28.32
N GLU A 366 -19.15 -12.70 29.22
CA GLU A 366 -17.70 -12.82 29.30
C GLU A 366 -17.12 -13.35 27.98
N THR A 367 -17.70 -14.41 27.44
CA THR A 367 -17.26 -14.97 26.16
C THR A 367 -17.50 -14.00 25.00
N PHE A 368 -18.66 -13.33 24.99
CA PHE A 368 -19.00 -12.28 24.04
C PHE A 368 -18.03 -11.08 24.12
N SER A 369 -17.61 -10.71 25.33
CA SER A 369 -16.77 -9.55 25.58
C SER A 369 -15.41 -9.68 24.92
N MET A 370 -14.88 -10.90 24.76
CA MET A 370 -13.61 -11.15 24.07
C MET A 370 -13.69 -10.73 22.59
N PHE A 371 -14.79 -11.06 21.91
CA PHE A 371 -15.02 -10.67 20.52
C PHE A 371 -15.27 -9.16 20.39
N ALA A 372 -16.11 -8.61 21.28
CA ALA A 372 -16.36 -7.17 21.34
C ALA A 372 -15.06 -6.37 21.55
N ALA A 373 -14.19 -6.82 22.46
CA ALA A 373 -12.91 -6.18 22.75
C ALA A 373 -11.96 -6.23 21.55
N ALA A 374 -11.86 -7.40 20.89
CA ALA A 374 -11.05 -7.57 19.69
C ALA A 374 -11.50 -6.63 18.57
N SER A 375 -12.80 -6.53 18.32
CA SER A 375 -13.36 -5.68 17.28
C SER A 375 -13.18 -4.19 17.58
N LEU A 376 -13.41 -3.75 18.82
CA LEU A 376 -13.19 -2.35 19.23
C LEU A 376 -11.71 -1.97 19.08
N ARG A 377 -10.78 -2.85 19.50
CA ARG A 377 -9.34 -2.62 19.33
C ARG A 377 -8.96 -2.56 17.85
N ASN A 378 -9.46 -3.48 17.03
CA ASN A 378 -9.18 -3.49 15.59
C ASN A 378 -9.71 -2.24 14.90
N CYS A 379 -10.91 -1.77 15.25
CA CYS A 379 -11.48 -0.52 14.76
C CYS A 379 -10.56 0.67 15.12
N ARG A 380 -10.16 0.81 16.39
CA ARG A 380 -9.28 1.90 16.85
C ARG A 380 -7.88 1.86 16.23
N ILE A 381 -7.30 0.66 16.06
CA ILE A 381 -6.02 0.49 15.35
C ILE A 381 -6.19 0.90 13.89
N ASN A 382 -7.27 0.47 13.23
CA ASN A 382 -7.53 0.80 11.84
C ASN A 382 -7.72 2.31 11.64
N ASP A 383 -8.43 3.00 12.53
CA ASP A 383 -8.59 4.46 12.47
C ASP A 383 -7.25 5.19 12.65
N ASN A 384 -6.43 4.76 13.61
CA ASN A 384 -5.08 5.29 13.77
C ASN A 384 -4.20 5.03 12.52
N LEU A 385 -4.26 3.83 11.95
CA LEU A 385 -3.53 3.47 10.72
C LEU A 385 -4.01 4.28 9.53
N LEU A 386 -5.32 4.51 9.38
CA LEU A 386 -5.88 5.36 8.33
C LEU A 386 -5.43 6.81 8.49
N GLY A 387 -5.35 7.31 9.73
CA GLY A 387 -4.78 8.62 10.06
C GLY A 387 -3.32 8.75 9.65
N GLU A 388 -2.48 7.79 10.04
CA GLU A 388 -1.06 7.75 9.67
C GLU A 388 -0.84 7.56 8.16
N LYS A 389 -1.67 6.75 7.51
CA LYS A 389 -1.67 6.59 6.05
C LYS A 389 -1.99 7.91 5.35
N ARG A 390 -3.05 8.62 5.75
CA ARG A 390 -3.39 9.94 5.18
C ARG A 390 -2.24 10.94 5.30
N LYS A 391 -1.53 10.93 6.43
CA LYS A 391 -0.32 11.77 6.63
C LYS A 391 0.81 11.35 5.68
N SER A 392 1.07 10.05 5.54
CA SER A 392 2.09 9.52 4.64
C SER A 392 1.79 9.81 3.17
N ASP A 393 0.53 9.63 2.74
CA ASP A 393 0.06 9.96 1.39
C ASP A 393 0.24 11.46 1.12
N ALA A 394 -0.09 12.33 2.08
CA ALA A 394 0.13 13.77 1.94
C ALA A 394 1.62 14.15 1.82
N ILE A 395 2.51 13.46 2.54
CA ILE A 395 3.97 13.66 2.40
C ILE A 395 4.42 13.19 1.01
N LEU A 396 3.98 12.02 0.57
CA LEU A 396 4.35 11.45 -0.73
C LEU A 396 3.85 12.30 -1.90
N ASP A 397 2.63 12.84 -1.82
CA ASP A 397 2.08 13.77 -2.79
C ASP A 397 3.00 14.98 -2.97
N VAL A 398 3.47 15.55 -1.85
CA VAL A 398 4.37 16.70 -1.90
C VAL A 398 5.74 16.30 -2.42
N VAL A 399 6.30 15.16 -2.00
CA VAL A 399 7.58 14.65 -2.56
C VAL A 399 7.48 14.47 -4.08
N THR A 400 6.38 13.90 -4.56
CA THR A 400 6.14 13.67 -5.99
C THR A 400 6.00 14.99 -6.74
N LEU A 401 5.23 15.93 -6.19
CA LEU A 401 5.11 17.30 -6.73
C LEU A 401 6.48 17.99 -6.79
N LEU A 402 7.27 17.92 -5.73
CA LEU A 402 8.61 18.52 -5.66
C LEU A 402 9.58 17.86 -6.65
N SER A 403 9.48 16.55 -6.86
CA SER A 403 10.33 15.80 -7.80
C SER A 403 9.98 16.10 -9.26
N ASN A 404 8.71 16.37 -9.54
CA ASN A 404 8.21 16.71 -10.88
C ASN A 404 8.27 18.21 -11.19
N THR A 405 8.52 19.06 -10.20
CA THR A 405 8.70 20.51 -10.42
C THR A 405 10.07 20.74 -11.03
N ASP A 406 10.16 21.56 -12.08
CA ASP A 406 11.46 21.95 -12.65
C ASP A 406 12.32 22.55 -11.54
N ILE A 407 13.50 21.97 -11.31
CA ILE A 407 14.40 22.35 -10.24
C ILE A 407 14.89 23.80 -10.38
N ARG A 408 14.68 24.42 -11.55
CA ARG A 408 14.94 25.84 -11.82
C ARG A 408 13.83 26.78 -11.33
N ASP A 409 12.62 26.29 -11.06
CA ASP A 409 11.51 27.09 -10.53
C ASP A 409 11.51 27.09 -8.99
N VAL A 410 12.46 27.82 -8.38
CA VAL A 410 12.53 28.04 -6.91
C VAL A 410 11.17 28.48 -6.36
N ASN A 411 10.47 29.34 -7.10
CA ASN A 411 9.17 29.87 -6.72
C ASN A 411 8.09 28.75 -6.73
N GLY A 412 8.09 27.90 -7.74
CA GLY A 412 7.25 26.70 -7.81
C GLY A 412 7.48 25.76 -6.63
N ILE A 413 8.74 25.45 -6.35
CA ILE A 413 9.14 24.61 -5.20
C ILE A 413 8.62 25.21 -3.90
N VAL A 414 8.88 26.50 -3.65
CA VAL A 414 8.40 27.19 -2.44
C VAL A 414 6.87 27.15 -2.32
N ARG A 415 6.14 27.36 -3.42
CA ARG A 415 4.66 27.25 -3.44
C ARG A 415 4.18 25.86 -3.08
N HIS A 416 4.80 24.82 -3.63
CA HIS A 416 4.46 23.43 -3.34
C HIS A 416 4.79 23.05 -1.89
N VAL A 417 5.92 23.50 -1.36
CA VAL A 417 6.29 23.32 0.06
C VAL A 417 5.27 24.00 0.98
N LEU A 418 4.90 25.26 0.70
CA LEU A 418 3.91 25.99 1.50
C LEU A 418 2.53 25.33 1.49
N HIS A 419 2.03 24.98 0.31
CA HIS A 419 0.75 24.31 0.16
C HIS A 419 0.75 22.94 0.85
N GLY A 420 1.83 22.18 0.70
CA GLY A 420 2.04 20.89 1.35
C GLY A 420 2.02 21.00 2.88
N ALA A 421 2.81 21.92 3.44
CA ALA A 421 2.88 22.16 4.88
C ALA A 421 1.54 22.60 5.46
N LYS A 422 0.84 23.52 4.78
CA LYS A 422 -0.48 24.00 5.19
C LYS A 422 -1.50 22.88 5.24
N LYS A 423 -1.55 22.03 4.20
CA LYS A 423 -2.47 20.89 4.10
C LYS A 423 -2.14 19.80 5.12
N LEU A 424 -0.86 19.46 5.25
CA LEU A 424 -0.37 18.40 6.16
C LEU A 424 -0.70 18.69 7.62
N LEU A 425 -0.53 19.94 8.05
CA LEU A 425 -0.78 20.35 9.43
C LEU A 425 -2.10 21.08 9.64
N ASN A 426 -2.98 21.14 8.63
CA ASN A 426 -4.26 21.84 8.69
C ASN A 426 -4.14 23.26 9.29
N ALA A 427 -3.20 24.05 8.77
CA ALA A 427 -2.99 25.43 9.19
C ALA A 427 -3.83 26.39 8.33
N ASP A 428 -4.20 27.54 8.88
CA ASP A 428 -4.93 28.58 8.15
C ASP A 428 -4.01 29.28 7.13
N ARG A 429 -2.78 29.62 7.53
CA ARG A 429 -1.79 30.27 6.65
C ARG A 429 -0.40 29.67 6.83
N SER A 430 0.39 29.75 5.76
CA SER A 430 1.79 29.33 5.73
C SER A 430 2.65 30.43 5.11
N SER A 431 3.87 30.60 5.59
CA SER A 431 4.87 31.51 5.02
C SER A 431 6.25 30.89 5.13
N LEU A 432 7.09 31.10 4.12
CA LEU A 432 8.45 30.56 4.05
C LEU A 432 9.40 31.71 3.78
N PHE A 433 10.48 31.74 4.55
CA PHE A 433 11.54 32.73 4.47
C PHE A 433 12.86 32.00 4.16
N LEU A 434 13.46 32.29 3.01
CA LEU A 434 14.77 31.78 2.63
C LEU A 434 15.85 32.57 3.37
N LEU A 435 16.92 31.90 3.79
CA LEU A 435 18.05 32.55 4.47
C LEU A 435 19.12 32.96 3.45
N ASP A 436 19.35 34.27 3.33
CA ASP A 436 20.48 34.86 2.62
C ASP A 436 21.68 34.90 3.57
N LYS A 437 22.59 33.93 3.42
CA LYS A 437 23.75 33.78 4.31
C LYS A 437 24.75 34.93 4.18
N GLU A 438 24.88 35.54 3.00
CA GLU A 438 25.86 36.62 2.79
C GLU A 438 25.45 37.90 3.52
N ARG A 439 24.14 38.19 3.54
CA ARG A 439 23.58 39.36 4.22
C ARG A 439 23.12 39.06 5.65
N ASN A 440 23.05 37.79 6.03
CA ASN A 440 22.45 37.32 7.28
C ASN A 440 21.00 37.79 7.45
N GLU A 441 20.23 37.73 6.37
CA GLU A 441 18.85 38.21 6.27
C GLU A 441 17.91 37.08 5.84
N LEU A 442 16.69 37.11 6.34
CA LEU A 442 15.59 36.30 5.85
C LEU A 442 14.82 37.08 4.80
N TYR A 443 14.46 36.42 3.70
CA TYR A 443 13.62 37.03 2.67
C TYR A 443 12.51 36.08 2.19
N SER A 444 11.36 36.64 1.82
CA SER A 444 10.24 35.90 1.25
C SER A 444 9.70 36.63 0.02
N ARG A 445 9.61 35.93 -1.11
CA ARG A 445 9.04 36.46 -2.36
C ARG A 445 7.54 36.17 -2.52
N MET A 446 6.97 35.29 -1.68
CA MET A 446 5.58 34.83 -1.79
C MET A 446 5.03 34.49 -0.41
N ALA A 447 4.55 35.50 0.32
CA ALA A 447 3.71 35.30 1.50
C ALA A 447 2.24 35.43 1.07
N ASP A 448 1.40 34.46 1.42
CA ASP A 448 -0.04 34.39 1.10
C ASP A 448 -0.87 35.63 1.52
N SER A 449 -0.27 36.58 2.24
CA SER A 449 -0.96 37.70 2.89
C SER A 449 -0.49 39.09 2.49
N VAL A 450 0.54 39.24 1.63
CA VAL A 450 1.04 40.57 1.23
C VAL A 450 1.23 40.64 -0.28
N ALA A 451 0.63 41.65 -0.90
CA ALA A 451 0.61 41.89 -2.34
C ALA A 451 2.02 42.00 -2.94
N GLY A 452 2.57 40.89 -3.44
CA GLY A 452 3.63 40.82 -4.46
C GLY A 452 4.99 41.46 -4.15
N GLY A 453 5.25 41.89 -2.91
CA GLY A 453 6.53 42.49 -2.50
C GLY A 453 7.47 41.51 -1.79
N GLU A 454 8.77 41.61 -2.04
CA GLU A 454 9.80 40.87 -1.29
C GLU A 454 9.86 41.40 0.15
N ILE A 455 9.52 40.55 1.12
CA ILE A 455 9.65 40.85 2.55
C ILE A 455 11.05 40.44 2.97
N ARG A 456 11.85 41.36 3.54
CA ARG A 456 13.24 41.10 3.95
C ARG A 456 13.50 41.66 5.35
N PHE A 457 14.09 40.87 6.24
CA PHE A 457 14.44 41.27 7.61
C PHE A 457 15.65 40.48 8.17
N PRO A 458 16.42 41.03 9.11
CA PRO A 458 17.58 40.37 9.71
C PRO A 458 17.29 39.03 10.41
N SER A 459 18.26 38.10 10.33
CA SER A 459 18.28 36.91 11.19
C SER A 459 18.39 37.33 12.67
N GLY A 460 17.62 36.69 13.54
CA GLY A 460 17.45 37.06 14.95
C GLY A 460 16.30 38.04 15.25
N GLN A 461 15.66 38.64 14.24
CA GLN A 461 14.52 39.54 14.44
C GLN A 461 13.17 38.80 14.35
N GLY A 462 12.33 38.96 15.37
CA GLY A 462 11.01 38.32 15.43
C GLY A 462 11.07 36.79 15.63
N ILE A 463 9.93 36.12 15.50
CA ILE A 463 9.83 34.65 15.71
C ILE A 463 10.66 33.91 14.65
N ALA A 464 10.39 34.16 13.36
CA ALA A 464 11.12 33.51 12.26
C ALA A 464 12.63 33.79 12.28
N GLY A 465 13.04 35.02 12.62
CA GLY A 465 14.46 35.36 12.77
C GLY A 465 15.12 34.63 13.94
N THR A 466 14.43 34.46 15.07
CA THR A 466 14.97 33.69 16.21
C THR A 466 15.17 32.22 15.85
N VAL A 467 14.20 31.62 15.14
CA VAL A 467 14.29 30.24 14.66
C VAL A 467 15.42 30.07 13.64
N ALA A 468 15.61 31.05 12.74
CA ALA A 468 16.73 31.03 11.79
C ALA A 468 18.10 31.09 12.48
N ALA A 469 18.24 31.94 13.50
CA ALA A 469 19.50 32.11 14.23
C ALA A 469 19.83 30.93 15.15
N SER A 470 18.82 30.31 15.75
CA SER A 470 19.00 29.20 16.69
C SER A 470 19.01 27.82 16.03
N GLY A 471 18.35 27.66 14.87
CA GLY A 471 18.10 26.36 14.25
C GLY A 471 17.15 25.47 15.05
N ILE A 472 16.42 26.02 16.02
CA ILE A 472 15.48 25.28 16.88
C ILE A 472 14.06 25.78 16.60
N GLY A 473 13.16 24.85 16.23
CA GLY A 473 11.76 25.16 16.01
C GLY A 473 11.00 25.54 17.28
N GLU A 474 10.06 26.47 17.15
CA GLU A 474 9.26 27.01 18.24
C GLU A 474 7.75 26.89 17.98
N ASN A 475 7.02 26.44 19.01
CA ASN A 475 5.56 26.31 18.99
C ASN A 475 4.95 27.32 19.98
N ILE A 476 4.42 28.41 19.43
CA ILE A 476 3.82 29.51 20.17
C ILE A 476 2.33 29.27 20.33
N GLN A 477 1.91 29.06 21.58
CA GLN A 477 0.53 28.72 21.95
C GLN A 477 -0.42 29.93 21.95
N ASP A 478 0.11 31.13 22.14
CA ASP A 478 -0.61 32.41 22.10
C ASP A 478 0.32 33.52 21.60
N ALA A 479 0.16 33.90 20.34
CA ALA A 479 1.02 34.87 19.65
C ALA A 479 1.00 36.25 20.32
N TYR A 480 -0.13 36.70 20.87
CA TYR A 480 -0.23 38.02 21.50
C TYR A 480 0.48 38.11 22.86
N LYS A 481 0.83 36.97 23.46
CA LYS A 481 1.63 36.91 24.69
C LYS A 481 3.14 36.84 24.40
N ASP A 482 3.55 36.54 23.18
CA ASP A 482 4.95 36.48 22.81
C ASP A 482 5.46 37.89 22.47
N SER A 483 6.52 38.32 23.15
CA SER A 483 7.11 39.66 22.97
C SER A 483 7.71 39.89 21.59
N ARG A 484 8.00 38.84 20.83
CA ARG A 484 8.58 38.90 19.48
C ARG A 484 7.51 39.01 18.39
N PHE A 485 6.24 38.85 18.72
CA PHE A 485 5.14 38.91 17.76
C PHE A 485 4.73 40.36 17.44
N ASN A 486 4.67 40.70 16.15
CA ASN A 486 4.27 42.03 15.71
C ASN A 486 2.76 42.12 15.43
N SER A 487 1.99 42.52 16.43
CA SER A 487 0.52 42.67 16.31
C SER A 487 0.04 43.81 15.39
N SER A 488 0.92 44.69 14.90
CA SER A 488 0.53 45.77 13.98
C SER A 488 0.10 45.26 12.61
N VAL A 489 0.69 44.14 12.16
CA VAL A 489 0.36 43.49 10.87
C VAL A 489 -1.04 42.89 10.91
N ASP A 490 -1.38 42.19 12.00
CA ASP A 490 -2.73 41.66 12.26
C ASP A 490 -3.81 42.75 12.18
N LYS A 491 -3.56 43.89 12.83
CA LYS A 491 -4.49 45.04 12.85
C LYS A 491 -4.72 45.65 11.47
N GLN A 492 -3.69 45.70 10.62
CA GLN A 492 -3.80 46.21 9.25
C GLN A 492 -4.57 45.25 8.35
N LEU A 493 -4.38 43.94 8.53
CA LEU A 493 -5.02 42.91 7.71
C LEU A 493 -6.42 42.49 8.20
N GLY A 494 -6.89 43.03 9.33
CA GLY A 494 -8.13 42.60 9.96
C GLY A 494 -8.12 41.13 10.38
N TYR A 495 -6.93 40.59 10.67
CA TYR A 495 -6.69 39.17 10.94
C TYR A 495 -6.20 38.98 12.38
N ARG A 496 -6.54 37.85 13.02
CA ARG A 496 -6.08 37.53 14.38
C ARG A 496 -5.26 36.24 14.39
N THR A 497 -3.97 36.39 14.61
CA THR A 497 -3.03 35.29 14.84
C THR A 497 -3.12 34.84 16.30
N GLN A 498 -3.44 33.56 16.53
CA GLN A 498 -3.53 32.95 17.86
C GLN A 498 -2.39 31.98 18.11
N SER A 499 -2.22 30.97 17.27
CA SER A 499 -1.15 29.96 17.40
C SER A 499 -0.17 30.06 16.23
N ILE A 500 1.12 29.87 16.51
CA ILE A 500 2.18 29.88 15.48
C ILE A 500 3.08 28.67 15.69
N LEU A 501 3.28 27.88 14.64
CA LEU A 501 4.34 26.88 14.58
C LEU A 501 5.42 27.37 13.62
N CYS A 502 6.62 27.60 14.12
CA CYS A 502 7.75 28.10 13.34
C CYS A 502 8.90 27.10 13.39
N GLU A 503 9.24 26.52 12.25
CA GLU A 503 10.21 25.42 12.15
C GLU A 503 11.27 25.75 11.08
N PRO A 504 12.55 25.45 11.35
CA PRO A 504 13.62 25.63 10.39
C PRO A 504 13.65 24.47 9.38
N ILE A 505 14.03 24.77 8.15
CA ILE A 505 14.44 23.79 7.14
C ILE A 505 15.95 23.68 7.22
N ILE A 506 16.43 22.51 7.65
CA ILE A 506 17.86 22.25 7.89
C ILE A 506 18.31 21.13 6.95
N LEU A 507 19.44 21.35 6.29
CA LEU A 507 20.13 20.33 5.52
C LEU A 507 21.62 20.34 5.90
N ASN A 508 22.21 19.17 6.14
CA ASN A 508 23.62 19.03 6.50
C ASN A 508 24.06 19.89 7.71
N GLY A 509 23.16 20.16 8.65
CA GLY A 509 23.43 20.99 9.82
C GLY A 509 23.32 22.50 9.59
N GLU A 510 22.96 22.94 8.39
CA GLU A 510 22.78 24.34 8.04
C GLU A 510 21.30 24.70 7.87
N VAL A 511 20.89 25.85 8.42
CA VAL A 511 19.55 26.40 8.20
C VAL A 511 19.49 27.02 6.81
N LEU A 512 18.60 26.50 5.95
CA LEU A 512 18.38 27.01 4.60
C LEU A 512 17.20 27.98 4.53
N ALA A 513 16.16 27.69 5.31
CA ALA A 513 14.92 28.47 5.33
C ALA A 513 14.19 28.31 6.66
N VAL A 514 13.19 29.14 6.90
CA VAL A 514 12.27 29.03 8.03
C VAL A 514 10.84 29.04 7.52
N VAL A 515 10.04 28.09 7.98
CA VAL A 515 8.61 28.01 7.69
C VAL A 515 7.83 28.43 8.93
N GLN A 516 6.81 29.25 8.72
CA GLN A 516 5.89 29.71 9.74
C GLN A 516 4.47 29.33 9.35
N LEU A 517 3.84 28.48 10.15
CA LEU A 517 2.44 28.10 10.05
C LEU A 517 1.64 28.85 11.10
N VAL A 518 0.50 29.40 10.70
CA VAL A 518 -0.34 30.26 11.52
C VAL A 518 -1.72 29.65 11.66
N ASN A 519 -2.20 29.60 12.91
CA ASN A 519 -3.50 29.09 13.34
C ASN A 519 -3.76 27.63 12.90
N LYS A 520 -3.61 26.69 13.84
CA LYS A 520 -4.08 25.30 13.64
C LYS A 520 -5.61 25.30 13.52
N LEU A 521 -6.17 24.66 12.50
CA LEU A 521 -7.60 24.48 12.35
C LEU A 521 -8.03 23.11 12.88
N GLU A 522 -9.08 23.09 13.70
CA GLU A 522 -9.79 21.86 14.07
C GLU A 522 -10.85 21.50 13.03
N GLU A 523 -11.38 20.27 13.07
CA GLU A 523 -12.42 19.80 12.14
C GLU A 523 -13.70 20.65 12.16
N ASN A 524 -13.98 21.29 13.31
CA ASN A 524 -15.11 22.21 13.49
C ASN A 524 -14.83 23.64 12.96
N GLY A 525 -13.67 23.88 12.36
CA GLY A 525 -13.24 25.19 11.84
C GLY A 525 -12.77 26.19 12.89
N LYS A 526 -12.72 25.82 14.17
CA LYS A 526 -12.15 26.66 15.23
C LYS A 526 -10.63 26.61 15.22
N VAL A 527 -10.02 27.69 15.72
CA VAL A 527 -8.57 27.77 15.86
C VAL A 527 -8.14 27.01 17.12
N GLY A 528 -7.38 25.94 16.91
CA GLY A 528 -6.74 25.13 17.93
C GLY A 528 -5.26 25.47 18.11
N LYS A 529 -4.54 24.56 18.77
CA LYS A 529 -3.11 24.66 19.09
C LYS A 529 -2.31 23.58 18.38
N PHE A 530 -1.11 23.91 17.93
CA PHE A 530 -0.18 22.91 17.41
C PHE A 530 0.34 22.03 18.55
N THR A 531 0.46 20.74 18.29
CA THR A 531 0.92 19.70 19.22
C THR A 531 2.39 19.36 19.00
N LYS A 532 2.98 18.57 19.90
CA LYS A 532 4.36 18.07 19.69
C LYS A 532 4.46 17.17 18.45
N GLN A 533 3.42 16.36 18.21
CA GLN A 533 3.33 15.49 17.05
C GLN A 533 3.26 16.27 15.73
N ASP A 534 2.61 17.45 15.71
CA ASP A 534 2.63 18.34 14.54
C ASP A 534 4.07 18.79 14.23
N GLN A 535 4.87 19.13 15.25
CA GLN A 535 6.29 19.49 15.05
C GLN A 535 7.09 18.33 14.46
N ASP A 536 6.93 17.13 15.02
CA ASP A 536 7.69 15.96 14.58
C ASP A 536 7.29 15.54 13.16
N THR A 537 6.01 15.66 12.81
CA THR A 537 5.50 15.46 11.44
C THR A 537 6.12 16.48 10.48
N PHE A 538 6.21 17.76 10.89
CA PHE A 538 6.83 18.79 10.08
C PHE A 538 8.32 18.56 9.87
N LYS A 539 9.05 18.05 10.86
CA LYS A 539 10.49 17.78 10.71
C LYS A 539 10.77 16.78 9.59
N VAL A 540 9.98 15.71 9.49
CA VAL A 540 10.10 14.74 8.39
C VAL A 540 9.88 15.42 7.04
N PHE A 541 8.84 16.27 6.96
CA PHE A 541 8.56 17.08 5.77
C PHE A 541 9.69 18.06 5.42
N SER A 542 10.29 18.70 6.44
CA SER A 542 11.34 19.71 6.28
C SER A 542 12.61 19.16 5.61
N LEU A 543 12.90 17.87 5.81
CA LEU A 543 14.05 17.20 5.18
C LEU A 543 13.92 17.20 3.65
N PHE A 544 12.75 16.81 3.14
CA PHE A 544 12.50 16.75 1.70
C PHE A 544 12.46 18.15 1.08
N ALA A 545 11.82 19.11 1.75
CA ALA A 545 11.84 20.51 1.34
C ALA A 545 13.27 21.08 1.31
N GLY A 546 14.11 20.72 2.29
CA GLY A 546 15.51 21.12 2.36
C GLY A 546 16.33 20.60 1.18
N ILE A 547 16.15 19.34 0.79
CA ILE A 547 16.83 18.76 -0.39
C ILE A 547 16.42 19.50 -1.67
N SER A 548 15.12 19.71 -1.90
CA SER A 548 14.63 20.39 -3.11
C SER A 548 15.09 21.84 -3.19
N ILE A 549 15.02 22.59 -2.08
CA ILE A 549 15.47 23.98 -2.01
C ILE A 549 16.99 24.07 -2.22
N ASN A 550 17.76 23.18 -1.59
CA ASN A 550 19.22 23.16 -1.73
C ASN A 550 19.65 22.81 -3.16
N ASN A 551 19.05 21.80 -3.78
CA ASN A 551 19.38 21.43 -5.16
C ASN A 551 19.02 22.55 -6.15
N SER A 552 17.92 23.26 -5.91
CA SER A 552 17.54 24.43 -6.71
C SER A 552 18.53 25.58 -6.56
N HIS A 553 18.95 25.90 -5.32
CA HIS A 553 19.98 26.91 -5.07
C HIS A 553 21.37 26.52 -5.61
N LEU A 554 21.77 25.26 -5.49
CA LEU A 554 23.02 24.74 -6.05
C LEU A 554 23.00 24.82 -7.57
N LEU A 555 21.87 24.52 -8.21
CA LEU A 555 21.74 24.69 -9.66
C LEU A 555 21.78 26.16 -10.06
N GLU A 556 21.06 27.05 -9.37
CA GLU A 556 21.10 28.50 -9.66
C GLU A 556 22.53 29.05 -9.50
N PHE A 557 23.23 28.67 -8.43
CA PHE A 557 24.63 29.01 -8.21
C PHE A 557 25.54 28.43 -9.30
N ALA A 558 25.38 27.16 -9.67
CA ALA A 558 26.19 26.52 -10.70
C ALA A 558 25.92 27.10 -12.10
N VAL A 559 24.67 27.48 -12.40
CA VAL A 559 24.29 28.17 -13.63
C VAL A 559 24.89 29.57 -13.67
N ASN A 560 24.85 30.33 -12.56
CA ASN A 560 25.43 31.67 -12.48
C ASN A 560 26.96 31.61 -12.53
N ALA A 561 27.59 30.71 -11.78
CA ALA A 561 29.03 30.47 -11.82
C ALA A 561 29.48 29.95 -13.19
N GLY A 562 28.65 29.13 -13.84
CA GLY A 562 28.84 28.68 -15.21
C GLY A 562 28.78 29.82 -16.22
N LYS A 563 27.78 30.69 -16.10
CA LYS A 563 27.68 31.92 -16.89
C LYS A 563 28.87 32.84 -16.64
N GLU A 564 29.22 33.10 -15.39
CA GLU A 564 30.40 33.91 -15.03
C GLU A 564 31.70 33.27 -15.52
N ALA A 565 31.84 31.95 -15.48
CA ALA A 565 33.00 31.23 -15.99
C ALA A 565 33.05 31.22 -17.53
N MET A 566 31.91 31.15 -18.20
CA MET A 566 31.78 31.33 -19.64
C MET A 566 32.09 32.77 -20.04
N GLU A 567 31.58 33.76 -19.30
CA GLU A 567 31.89 35.19 -19.45
C GLU A 567 33.37 35.47 -19.18
N LEU A 568 33.99 34.81 -18.19
CA LEU A 568 35.42 34.87 -17.90
C LEU A 568 36.27 34.17 -18.97
N ASN A 569 35.80 33.07 -19.55
CA ASN A 569 36.45 32.41 -20.68
C ASN A 569 36.30 33.19 -21.99
N GLU A 570 35.16 33.85 -22.19
CA GLU A 570 34.97 34.88 -23.20
C GLU A 570 35.91 36.05 -22.94
N TYR A 571 36.02 36.54 -21.70
CA TYR A 571 36.91 37.63 -21.32
C TYR A 571 38.39 37.28 -21.51
N ARG A 572 38.79 36.04 -21.20
CA ARG A 572 40.13 35.50 -21.47
C ARG A 572 40.41 35.33 -22.97
N SER A 573 39.40 34.94 -23.76
CA SER A 573 39.48 34.92 -25.23
C SER A 573 39.50 36.34 -25.83
N ASN A 574 38.86 37.31 -25.17
CA ASN A 574 38.80 38.72 -25.55
C ASN A 574 40.09 39.48 -25.21
N ILE A 575 40.81 39.12 -24.14
CA ILE A 575 42.15 39.68 -23.85
C ILE A 575 43.19 39.23 -24.90
N ALA A 576 43.02 38.04 -25.49
CA ALA A 576 43.84 37.60 -26.63
C ALA A 576 43.50 38.32 -27.95
N SER A 577 42.40 39.08 -28.00
CA SER A 577 41.90 39.76 -29.20
C SER A 577 41.51 41.21 -28.90
N THR A 578 42.48 42.02 -28.50
CA THR A 578 42.25 43.46 -28.31
C THR A 578 42.04 44.16 -29.66
N LYS A 579 40.80 44.18 -30.16
CA LYS A 579 40.17 45.26 -30.94
C LYS A 579 38.71 44.93 -31.30
N ASN A 580 37.78 45.48 -30.51
CA ASN A 580 36.41 45.91 -30.80
C ASN A 580 35.51 45.07 -31.75
N ALA A 581 34.56 44.32 -31.19
CA ALA A 581 33.20 44.20 -31.75
C ALA A 581 32.19 43.65 -30.72
N LYS A 582 30.93 44.09 -30.85
CA LYS A 582 29.73 43.41 -30.30
C LYS A 582 29.82 41.91 -30.59
N VAL A 583 29.46 41.07 -29.62
CA VAL A 583 29.45 39.60 -29.72
C VAL A 583 28.82 39.18 -31.05
N LYS A 584 29.69 38.73 -31.96
CA LYS A 584 29.35 38.13 -33.25
C LYS A 584 30.05 36.78 -33.23
N LEU A 585 29.31 35.69 -33.49
CA LEU A 585 29.89 34.50 -34.11
C LEU A 585 30.91 34.95 -35.15
N VAL A 586 32.09 34.34 -35.18
CA VAL A 586 33.15 34.70 -36.14
C VAL A 586 32.54 34.71 -37.53
N SER A 587 32.38 35.90 -38.12
CA SER A 587 31.71 36.05 -39.41
C SER A 587 32.48 35.24 -40.44
N ILE A 588 31.81 34.29 -41.10
CA ILE A 588 32.41 33.54 -42.20
C ILE A 588 32.74 34.54 -43.30
N THR A 589 34.02 34.64 -43.65
CA THR A 589 34.48 35.55 -44.69
C THR A 589 34.19 34.98 -46.07
N GLU A 590 34.03 35.85 -47.08
CA GLU A 590 33.89 35.40 -48.48
C GLU A 590 35.13 34.63 -48.96
N GLU A 591 36.31 34.94 -48.45
CA GLU A 591 37.55 34.20 -48.74
C GLU A 591 37.48 32.74 -48.28
N GLU A 592 37.00 32.50 -47.06
CA GLU A 592 36.82 31.15 -46.51
C GLU A 592 35.80 30.32 -47.33
N LYS A 593 34.69 30.95 -47.74
CA LYS A 593 33.70 30.31 -48.61
C LYS A 593 34.31 29.93 -49.94
N ASN A 594 35.01 30.87 -50.57
CA ASN A 594 35.65 30.65 -51.87
C ASN A 594 36.72 29.57 -51.78
N THR A 595 37.46 29.48 -50.68
CA THR A 595 38.47 28.43 -50.48
C THR A 595 37.83 27.05 -50.52
N VAL A 596 36.75 26.82 -49.76
CA VAL A 596 36.02 25.55 -49.76
C VAL A 596 35.36 25.26 -51.12
N LEU A 597 34.76 26.26 -51.76
CA LEU A 597 34.12 26.10 -53.08
C LEU A 597 35.13 25.85 -54.21
N SER A 598 36.37 26.32 -54.06
CA SER A 598 37.44 26.18 -55.06
C SER A 598 38.27 24.90 -54.93
N VAL A 599 37.98 24.03 -53.96
CA VAL A 599 38.70 22.76 -53.82
C VAL A 599 38.39 21.84 -55.01
N GLU A 600 39.34 21.77 -55.94
CA GLU A 600 39.27 20.89 -57.11
C GLU A 600 39.55 19.42 -56.74
N GLY A 601 39.00 18.47 -57.50
CA GLY A 601 39.32 17.05 -57.34
C GLY A 601 38.47 16.27 -56.33
N ILE A 602 37.65 16.95 -55.52
CA ILE A 602 36.70 16.27 -54.60
C ILE A 602 35.67 15.44 -55.37
N ASP A 603 35.27 15.89 -56.56
CA ASP A 603 34.30 15.18 -57.42
C ASP A 603 34.83 13.85 -57.99
N GLN A 604 36.12 13.58 -57.84
CA GLN A 604 36.73 12.30 -58.23
C GLN A 604 36.47 11.20 -57.19
N TYR A 605 36.09 11.58 -55.97
CA TYR A 605 35.77 10.65 -54.89
C TYR A 605 34.27 10.32 -54.93
N ASP A 606 33.95 9.02 -54.89
CA ASP A 606 32.59 8.59 -54.63
C ASP A 606 32.30 8.73 -53.12
N LEU A 607 31.79 9.89 -52.72
CA LEU A 607 31.43 10.20 -51.33
C LEU A 607 30.31 9.29 -50.78
N THR A 608 29.56 8.62 -51.67
CA THR A 608 28.44 7.75 -51.30
C THR A 608 28.85 6.28 -51.13
N SER A 609 30.09 5.95 -51.49
CA SER A 609 30.64 4.59 -51.37
C SER A 609 30.84 4.16 -49.93
N LEU A 610 30.61 2.86 -49.66
CA LEU A 610 30.97 2.21 -48.38
C LEU A 610 32.49 2.18 -48.14
N GLU A 611 33.27 2.26 -49.23
CA GLU A 611 34.74 2.23 -49.21
C GLU A 611 35.35 3.64 -49.24
N PHE A 612 34.52 4.69 -49.08
CA PHE A 612 35.00 6.07 -49.03
C PHE A 612 35.99 6.25 -47.87
N ASN A 613 37.19 6.74 -48.20
CA ASN A 613 38.27 6.95 -47.24
C ASN A 613 38.54 8.45 -47.04
N LEU A 614 38.10 9.01 -45.90
CA LEU A 614 38.37 10.40 -45.55
C LEU A 614 39.86 10.68 -45.29
N PHE A 615 40.65 9.68 -44.88
CA PHE A 615 42.09 9.84 -44.66
C PHE A 615 42.84 10.18 -45.95
N ASP A 616 42.38 9.67 -47.10
CA ASP A 616 42.94 10.04 -48.40
C ASP A 616 42.81 11.55 -48.67
N ILE A 617 41.66 12.15 -48.31
CA ILE A 617 41.45 13.60 -48.43
C ILE A 617 42.38 14.35 -47.47
N ARG A 618 42.50 13.86 -46.23
CA ARG A 618 43.35 14.45 -45.21
C ARG A 618 44.85 14.45 -45.61
N GLU A 619 45.31 13.44 -46.33
CA GLU A 619 46.72 13.30 -46.71
C GLU A 619 47.07 13.93 -48.06
N LYS A 620 46.16 13.89 -49.05
CA LYS A 620 46.44 14.33 -50.42
C LYS A 620 46.25 15.83 -50.63
N TYR A 621 45.46 16.50 -49.80
CA TYR A 621 45.13 17.92 -49.98
C TYR A 621 45.99 18.83 -49.08
N PRO A 622 46.48 19.97 -49.60
CA PRO A 622 47.29 20.92 -48.82
C PRO A 622 46.48 21.63 -47.71
N THR A 623 45.18 21.81 -47.93
CA THR A 623 44.23 22.39 -46.97
C THR A 623 43.19 21.33 -46.57
N PRO A 624 43.56 20.35 -45.74
CA PRO A 624 42.75 19.14 -45.53
C PRO A 624 41.41 19.42 -44.84
N LEU A 625 41.35 20.45 -43.97
CA LEU A 625 40.09 20.86 -43.33
C LEU A 625 39.11 21.52 -44.30
N ASP A 626 39.62 22.33 -45.25
CA ASP A 626 38.77 22.93 -46.30
C ASP A 626 38.28 21.85 -47.27
N ALA A 627 39.14 20.88 -47.60
CA ALA A 627 38.79 19.74 -48.44
C ALA A 627 37.73 18.83 -47.77
N ALA A 628 37.85 18.57 -46.47
CA ALA A 628 36.82 17.84 -45.71
C ALA A 628 35.50 18.62 -45.63
N ALA A 629 35.55 19.94 -45.44
CA ALA A 629 34.37 20.79 -45.48
C ALA A 629 33.69 20.77 -46.86
N ALA A 630 34.48 20.79 -47.94
CA ALA A 630 33.99 20.68 -49.30
C ALA A 630 33.32 19.32 -49.55
N ALA A 631 33.92 18.22 -49.06
CA ALA A 631 33.37 16.88 -49.17
C ALA A 631 32.01 16.76 -48.48
N VAL A 632 31.90 17.18 -47.21
CA VAL A 632 30.62 17.08 -46.49
C VAL A 632 29.57 18.04 -47.04
N TYR A 633 29.96 19.24 -47.47
CA TYR A 633 29.06 20.19 -48.12
C TYR A 633 28.46 19.59 -49.41
N LYS A 634 29.31 19.02 -50.28
CA LYS A 634 28.86 18.34 -51.51
C LYS A 634 27.99 17.12 -51.21
N LEU A 635 28.33 16.32 -50.20
CA LEU A 635 27.54 15.18 -49.77
C LEU A 635 26.13 15.62 -49.35
N LEU A 636 26.02 16.63 -48.49
CA LEU A 636 24.72 17.15 -48.03
C LEU A 636 23.90 17.73 -49.19
N LEU A 637 24.50 18.49 -50.09
CA LEU A 637 23.83 19.00 -51.29
C LEU A 637 23.33 17.87 -52.20
N SER A 638 24.09 16.78 -52.34
CA SER A 638 23.73 15.66 -53.22
C SER A 638 22.45 14.94 -52.78
N THR A 639 22.03 15.08 -51.52
CA THR A 639 20.77 14.52 -51.01
C THR A 639 19.53 15.27 -51.50
N GLY A 640 19.67 16.54 -51.91
CA GLY A 640 18.56 17.43 -52.26
C GLY A 640 17.66 17.83 -51.08
N LEU A 641 17.91 17.32 -49.87
CA LEU A 641 17.13 17.63 -48.66
C LEU A 641 17.25 19.09 -48.22
N PRO A 642 18.45 19.74 -48.23
CA PRO A 642 18.57 21.13 -47.82
C PRO A 642 17.64 22.05 -48.63
N GLN A 643 17.64 21.91 -49.97
CA GLN A 643 16.80 22.72 -50.85
C GLN A 643 15.32 22.42 -50.66
N LYS A 644 14.96 21.15 -50.44
CA LYS A 644 13.57 20.72 -50.20
C LYS A 644 12.97 21.39 -48.96
N PHE A 645 13.77 21.57 -47.90
CA PHE A 645 13.34 22.21 -46.66
C PHE A 645 13.64 23.71 -46.59
N GLY A 646 13.98 24.34 -47.73
CA GLY A 646 14.15 25.78 -47.85
C GLY A 646 15.45 26.33 -47.25
N CYS A 647 16.45 25.50 -46.99
CA CYS A 647 17.80 25.93 -46.63
C CYS A 647 18.54 26.42 -47.88
N ARG A 648 19.01 27.67 -47.88
CA ARG A 648 19.84 28.20 -48.98
C ARG A 648 21.22 27.54 -48.95
N ASP A 649 21.80 27.30 -50.13
CA ASP A 649 23.15 26.72 -50.29
C ASP A 649 24.21 27.51 -49.49
N GLN A 650 24.09 28.83 -49.49
CA GLN A 650 24.97 29.72 -48.74
C GLN A 650 24.84 29.54 -47.21
N THR A 651 23.62 29.33 -46.71
CA THR A 651 23.34 29.08 -45.30
C THR A 651 23.93 27.73 -44.88
N LEU A 652 23.78 26.70 -45.72
CA LEU A 652 24.38 25.38 -45.49
C LEU A 652 25.90 25.45 -45.45
N LEU A 653 26.53 26.17 -46.40
CA LEU A 653 27.99 26.34 -46.41
C LEU A 653 28.48 27.05 -45.15
N ASN A 654 27.76 28.10 -44.72
CA ASN A 654 28.08 28.82 -43.49
C ASN A 654 27.96 27.92 -42.26
N PHE A 655 26.91 27.10 -42.17
CA PHE A 655 26.74 26.12 -41.10
C PHE A 655 27.93 25.15 -41.03
N VAL A 656 28.32 24.53 -42.15
CA VAL A 656 29.49 23.62 -42.20
C VAL A 656 30.77 24.33 -41.75
N LEU A 657 30.98 25.57 -42.20
CA LEU A 657 32.15 26.37 -41.82
C LEU A 657 32.14 26.79 -40.34
N GLN A 658 30.97 27.08 -39.76
CA GLN A 658 30.83 27.36 -38.33
C GLN A 658 31.12 26.12 -37.48
N CYS A 659 30.58 24.97 -37.86
CA CYS A 659 30.89 23.70 -37.21
C CYS A 659 32.40 23.46 -37.23
N ARG A 660 33.04 23.53 -38.42
CA ARG A 660 34.48 23.36 -38.58
C ARG A 660 35.31 24.25 -37.64
N LYS A 661 34.96 25.53 -37.51
CA LYS A 661 35.67 26.48 -36.64
C LYS A 661 35.57 26.16 -35.15
N LYS A 662 34.48 25.51 -34.73
CA LYS A 662 34.24 25.14 -33.32
C LYS A 662 34.82 23.76 -32.95
N TYR A 663 35.31 22.97 -33.90
CA TYR A 663 36.06 21.75 -33.57
C TYR A 663 37.51 22.04 -33.19
N ARG A 664 38.01 21.27 -32.23
CA ARG A 664 39.38 21.38 -31.73
C ARG A 664 40.34 20.45 -32.46
N PHE A 665 41.63 20.77 -32.37
CA PHE A 665 42.71 19.92 -32.87
C PHE A 665 43.05 18.82 -31.86
N VAL A 666 42.19 17.81 -31.79
CA VAL A 666 42.39 16.60 -30.98
C VAL A 666 42.52 15.36 -31.89
N PRO A 667 43.18 14.27 -31.46
CA PRO A 667 43.46 13.14 -32.33
C PRO A 667 42.24 12.47 -32.99
N TYR A 668 41.14 12.29 -32.25
CA TYR A 668 39.94 11.57 -32.66
C TYR A 668 38.72 12.50 -32.77
N HIS A 669 38.24 13.12 -31.68
CA HIS A 669 36.99 13.91 -31.66
C HIS A 669 37.18 15.30 -32.32
N ASN A 670 37.51 15.31 -33.60
CA ASN A 670 37.82 16.48 -34.41
C ASN A 670 36.88 16.59 -35.62
N PHE A 671 37.08 17.62 -36.45
CA PHE A 671 36.21 17.84 -37.61
C PHE A 671 36.19 16.68 -38.62
N PHE A 672 37.28 15.90 -38.75
CA PHE A 672 37.29 14.75 -39.65
C PHE A 672 36.40 13.62 -39.13
N HIS A 673 36.36 13.39 -37.81
CA HIS A 673 35.48 12.38 -37.21
C HIS A 673 34.02 12.67 -37.58
N VAL A 674 33.55 13.88 -37.35
CA VAL A 674 32.14 14.21 -37.63
C VAL A 674 31.79 14.24 -39.13
N VAL A 675 32.77 14.49 -40.00
CA VAL A 675 32.59 14.34 -41.46
C VAL A 675 32.45 12.86 -41.83
N ASP A 676 33.26 11.96 -41.23
CA ASP A 676 33.13 10.52 -41.44
C ASP A 676 31.83 9.96 -40.84
N VAL A 677 31.39 10.45 -39.68
CA VAL A 677 30.08 10.12 -39.08
C VAL A 677 28.93 10.55 -40.00
N CYS A 678 28.98 11.78 -40.54
CA CYS A 678 27.99 12.27 -41.49
C CYS A 678 27.94 11.42 -42.77
N GLN A 679 29.11 11.05 -43.30
CA GLN A 679 29.21 10.17 -44.47
C GLN A 679 28.67 8.77 -44.17
N THR A 680 28.96 8.23 -43.00
CA THR A 680 28.45 6.94 -42.57
C THR A 680 26.93 6.97 -42.43
N LEU A 681 26.37 8.00 -41.80
CA LEU A 681 24.92 8.18 -41.72
C LEU A 681 24.27 8.22 -43.09
N HIS A 682 24.89 8.92 -44.06
CA HIS A 682 24.41 8.90 -45.43
C HIS A 682 24.35 7.47 -45.99
N THR A 683 25.41 6.66 -45.82
CA THR A 683 25.39 5.26 -46.27
C THR A 683 24.33 4.42 -45.54
N PHE A 684 24.12 4.61 -44.24
CA PHE A 684 23.08 3.92 -43.49
C PHE A 684 21.67 4.29 -43.98
N LEU A 685 21.43 5.58 -44.23
CA LEU A 685 20.15 6.08 -44.72
C LEU A 685 19.79 5.53 -46.11
N TYR A 686 20.74 5.53 -47.05
CA TYR A 686 20.45 5.25 -48.45
C TYR A 686 20.85 3.84 -48.91
N VAL A 687 22.04 3.36 -48.54
CA VAL A 687 22.48 1.98 -48.86
C VAL A 687 21.83 1.00 -47.89
N GLY A 688 21.75 1.35 -46.61
CA GLY A 688 21.09 0.56 -45.57
C GLY A 688 19.57 0.73 -45.50
N LYS A 689 18.99 1.54 -46.40
CA LYS A 689 17.55 1.83 -46.53
C LYS A 689 16.86 2.31 -45.25
N VAL A 690 17.60 2.87 -44.29
CA VAL A 690 17.01 3.40 -43.05
C VAL A 690 16.10 4.62 -43.34
N SER A 691 16.33 5.31 -44.46
CA SER A 691 15.45 6.37 -44.95
C SER A 691 14.00 5.92 -45.20
N GLU A 692 13.75 4.63 -45.42
CA GLU A 692 12.38 4.09 -45.56
C GLU A 692 11.63 4.09 -44.23
N LEU A 693 12.34 4.08 -43.10
CA LEU A 693 11.78 4.07 -41.75
C LEU A 693 11.53 5.48 -41.22
N LEU A 694 12.30 6.48 -41.68
CA LEU A 694 12.21 7.87 -41.23
C LEU A 694 11.42 8.75 -42.20
N THR A 695 11.12 9.97 -41.78
CA THR A 695 10.69 11.05 -42.67
C THR A 695 11.90 11.77 -43.28
N GLU A 696 11.72 12.45 -44.41
CA GLU A 696 12.82 13.17 -45.06
C GLU A 696 13.36 14.32 -44.21
N LEU A 697 12.52 14.95 -43.38
CA LEU A 697 12.95 16.00 -42.44
C LEU A 697 13.85 15.41 -41.34
N GLU A 698 13.48 14.24 -40.83
CA GLU A 698 14.28 13.51 -39.84
C GLU A 698 15.62 13.05 -40.44
N CYS A 699 15.64 12.58 -41.69
CA CYS A 699 16.89 12.29 -42.42
C CYS A 699 17.80 13.51 -42.54
N PHE A 700 17.24 14.67 -42.92
CA PHE A 700 17.99 15.93 -43.01
C PHE A 700 18.55 16.35 -41.65
N THR A 701 17.70 16.28 -40.62
CA THR A 701 18.08 16.62 -39.25
C THR A 701 19.17 15.70 -38.73
N LEU A 702 19.11 14.40 -39.02
CA LEU A 702 20.11 13.41 -38.59
C LEU A 702 21.48 13.67 -39.22
N LEU A 703 21.51 13.97 -40.52
CA LEU A 703 22.74 14.34 -41.23
C LEU A 703 23.36 15.63 -40.68
N ALA A 704 22.54 16.64 -40.37
CA ALA A 704 23.01 17.85 -39.71
C ALA A 704 23.50 17.59 -38.28
N THR A 705 22.81 16.72 -37.54
CA THR A 705 23.16 16.33 -36.16
C THR A 705 24.56 15.71 -36.10
N ALA A 706 24.93 14.92 -37.11
CA ALA A 706 26.26 14.34 -37.25
C ALA A 706 27.37 15.38 -37.10
N LEU A 707 27.20 16.57 -37.69
CA LEU A 707 28.21 17.62 -37.68
C LEU A 707 28.29 18.40 -36.37
N VAL A 708 27.29 18.28 -35.50
CA VAL A 708 27.22 19.06 -34.26
C VAL A 708 27.39 18.22 -32.99
N HIS A 709 27.34 16.88 -33.08
CA HIS A 709 27.28 16.02 -31.90
C HIS A 709 28.51 16.07 -30.99
N ASP A 710 29.68 16.48 -31.50
CA ASP A 710 30.96 16.54 -30.78
C ASP A 710 31.59 17.96 -30.76
N LEU A 711 30.79 19.02 -30.95
CA LEU A 711 31.31 20.39 -31.03
C LEU A 711 32.17 20.77 -29.83
N ASP A 712 33.35 21.35 -30.07
CA ASP A 712 34.26 21.82 -29.01
C ASP A 712 34.79 20.69 -28.08
N HIS A 713 34.76 19.43 -28.52
CA HIS A 713 35.27 18.31 -27.74
C HIS A 713 36.78 18.45 -27.43
N MET A 714 37.17 18.25 -26.16
CA MET A 714 38.53 18.47 -25.65
C MET A 714 39.44 17.24 -25.71
N GLY A 715 38.90 16.11 -26.19
CA GLY A 715 39.61 14.82 -26.20
C GLY A 715 39.66 14.14 -24.83
N VAL A 716 38.71 14.47 -23.94
CA VAL A 716 38.54 13.86 -22.61
C VAL A 716 37.07 13.56 -22.37
N ASN A 717 36.76 12.50 -21.61
CA ASN A 717 35.39 12.03 -21.41
C ASN A 717 34.64 12.71 -20.24
N ASN A 718 33.33 12.47 -20.11
CA ASN A 718 32.48 12.98 -19.03
C ASN A 718 33.05 12.69 -17.62
N SER A 719 33.65 11.50 -17.41
CA SER A 719 34.27 11.16 -16.13
C SER A 719 35.43 12.09 -15.76
N PHE A 720 36.20 12.60 -16.73
CA PHE A 720 37.26 13.55 -16.45
C PHE A 720 36.72 14.87 -15.90
N TYR A 721 35.65 15.41 -16.50
CA TYR A 721 35.03 16.65 -16.07
C TYR A 721 34.44 16.55 -14.66
N LEU A 722 33.83 15.40 -14.34
CA LEU A 722 33.27 15.10 -13.02
C LEU A 722 34.34 14.89 -11.95
N LYS A 723 35.45 14.21 -12.28
CA LYS A 723 36.56 13.96 -11.33
C LYS A 723 37.43 15.18 -11.06
N THR A 724 37.41 16.17 -11.94
CA THR A 724 38.31 17.33 -11.86
C THR A 724 37.63 18.62 -11.39
N ASP A 725 36.38 18.53 -10.89
CA ASP A 725 35.55 19.67 -10.45
C ASP A 725 35.57 20.82 -11.47
N SER A 726 35.57 20.47 -12.74
CA SER A 726 35.51 21.45 -13.82
C SER A 726 34.18 22.22 -13.76
N PRO A 727 34.12 23.50 -14.17
CA PRO A 727 32.86 24.25 -14.19
C PRO A 727 31.74 23.52 -14.93
N LEU A 728 32.04 22.88 -16.07
CA LEU A 728 31.11 22.05 -16.83
C LEU A 728 30.64 20.81 -16.03
N GLY A 729 31.56 20.11 -15.36
CA GLY A 729 31.23 18.95 -14.51
C GLY A 729 30.38 19.31 -13.30
N ILE A 730 30.67 20.45 -12.65
CA ILE A 730 29.86 20.99 -11.54
C ILE A 730 28.45 21.35 -12.03
N LEU A 731 28.33 22.03 -13.17
CA LEU A 731 27.05 22.45 -13.73
C LEU A 731 26.18 21.24 -14.12
N SER A 732 26.80 20.23 -14.73
CA SER A 732 26.13 18.99 -15.09
C SER A 732 25.67 18.21 -13.86
N SER A 733 26.56 17.98 -12.88
CA SER A 733 26.22 17.28 -11.64
C SER A 733 25.14 17.98 -10.82
N ALA A 734 25.15 19.32 -10.76
CA ALA A 734 24.10 20.10 -10.12
C ALA A 734 22.73 20.00 -10.82
N SER A 735 22.72 19.76 -12.14
CA SER A 735 21.50 19.57 -12.93
C SER A 735 20.95 18.14 -12.92
N GLY A 736 21.63 17.21 -12.25
CA GLY A 736 21.29 15.78 -12.26
C GLY A 736 21.51 15.08 -13.60
N ASN A 737 22.17 15.75 -14.55
CA ASN A 737 22.52 15.20 -15.85
C ASN A 737 24.00 14.81 -15.84
N ASN A 738 24.32 13.56 -16.19
CA ASN A 738 25.71 13.09 -16.26
C ASN A 738 26.33 13.22 -17.67
N SER A 739 25.54 13.60 -18.68
CA SER A 739 25.96 13.82 -20.06
C SER A 739 26.52 15.24 -20.25
N VAL A 740 27.62 15.53 -19.55
CA VAL A 740 28.24 16.87 -19.45
C VAL A 740 28.53 17.45 -20.83
N LEU A 741 29.20 16.65 -21.67
CA LEU A 741 29.67 17.05 -22.99
C LEU A 741 28.52 17.15 -23.99
N GLU A 742 27.59 16.20 -23.98
CA GLU A 742 26.49 16.18 -24.94
C GLU A 742 25.56 17.39 -24.76
N VAL A 743 25.35 17.85 -23.53
CA VAL A 743 24.64 19.12 -23.25
C VAL A 743 25.43 20.32 -23.78
N HIS A 744 26.76 20.33 -23.62
CA HIS A 744 27.63 21.38 -24.15
C HIS A 744 27.57 21.43 -25.69
N HIS A 745 27.62 20.28 -26.36
CA HIS A 745 27.49 20.14 -27.80
C HIS A 745 26.14 20.69 -28.29
N CYS A 746 25.03 20.38 -27.59
CA CYS A 746 23.71 20.93 -27.88
C CYS A 746 23.67 22.46 -27.79
N ASN A 747 24.25 23.04 -26.75
CA ASN A 747 24.28 24.50 -26.57
C ASN A 747 25.02 25.20 -27.72
N LEU A 748 26.16 24.65 -28.13
CA LEU A 748 26.93 25.17 -29.27
C LEU A 748 26.20 24.99 -30.59
N ALA A 749 25.49 23.87 -30.78
CA ALA A 749 24.66 23.65 -31.96
C ALA A 749 23.55 24.72 -32.06
N ILE A 750 22.85 24.99 -30.94
CA ILE A 750 21.82 26.03 -30.87
C ILE A 750 22.44 27.42 -31.12
N GLU A 751 23.63 27.70 -30.60
CA GLU A 751 24.34 28.96 -30.86
C GLU A 751 24.61 29.16 -32.36
N ILE A 752 25.11 28.13 -33.06
CA ILE A 752 25.35 28.18 -34.51
C ILE A 752 24.05 28.45 -35.26
N LEU A 753 22.99 27.70 -34.94
CA LEU A 753 21.70 27.78 -35.63
C LEU A 753 20.90 29.04 -35.29
N SER A 754 21.19 29.68 -34.16
CA SER A 754 20.59 30.98 -33.79
C SER A 754 21.07 32.13 -34.69
N ASN A 755 22.15 31.93 -35.46
CA ASN A 755 22.59 32.90 -36.45
C ASN A 755 21.82 32.71 -37.77
N PRO A 756 21.07 33.72 -38.24
CA PRO A 756 20.30 33.63 -39.48
C PRO A 756 21.13 33.29 -40.72
N ASP A 757 22.44 33.58 -40.72
CA ASP A 757 23.32 33.25 -41.83
C ASP A 757 23.77 31.77 -41.81
N SER A 758 23.50 31.02 -40.74
CA SER A 758 23.90 29.62 -40.54
C SER A 758 22.74 28.72 -40.08
N ASP A 759 21.52 29.24 -40.05
CA ASP A 759 20.32 28.52 -39.67
C ASP A 759 19.84 27.61 -40.81
N ILE A 760 20.27 26.35 -40.80
CA ILE A 760 19.85 25.37 -41.81
C ILE A 760 18.35 25.02 -41.73
N PHE A 761 17.65 25.45 -40.68
CA PHE A 761 16.22 25.27 -40.50
C PHE A 761 15.41 26.52 -40.90
N GLU A 762 16.04 27.52 -41.52
CA GLU A 762 15.42 28.81 -41.90
C GLU A 762 14.12 28.68 -42.72
N GLY A 763 13.96 27.61 -43.50
CA GLY A 763 12.78 27.35 -44.31
C GLY A 763 11.62 26.66 -43.58
N LEU A 764 11.86 26.11 -42.37
CA LEU A 764 10.88 25.37 -41.58
C LEU A 764 9.94 26.31 -40.81
N LYS A 765 8.70 25.86 -40.57
CA LYS A 765 7.69 26.64 -39.84
C LYS A 765 6.86 25.74 -38.92
N GLY A 766 6.32 26.33 -37.84
CA GLY A 766 5.37 25.64 -36.96
C GLY A 766 5.95 24.41 -36.26
N ASP A 767 5.29 23.27 -36.42
CA ASP A 767 5.67 22.03 -35.73
C ASP A 767 6.96 21.41 -36.31
N ASP A 768 7.27 21.65 -37.59
CA ASP A 768 8.45 21.07 -38.25
C ASP A 768 9.77 21.59 -37.65
N ILE A 769 9.86 22.90 -37.39
CA ILE A 769 11.06 23.48 -36.75
C ILE A 769 11.21 22.97 -35.32
N THR A 770 10.10 22.85 -34.59
CA THR A 770 10.10 22.31 -33.22
C THR A 770 10.56 20.85 -33.21
N ASN A 771 10.08 20.05 -34.17
CA ASN A 771 10.46 18.66 -34.32
C ASN A 771 11.96 18.53 -34.68
N ALA A 772 12.47 19.34 -35.59
CA ALA A 772 13.88 19.33 -36.01
C ALA A 772 14.83 19.64 -34.84
N TYR A 773 14.59 20.71 -34.08
CA TYR A 773 15.40 21.01 -32.89
C TYR A 773 15.32 19.91 -31.85
N ARG A 774 14.12 19.37 -31.59
CA ARG A 774 13.95 18.27 -30.63
C ARG A 774 14.70 17.02 -31.09
N CYS A 775 14.60 16.65 -32.37
CA CYS A 775 15.32 15.53 -33.00
C CYS A 775 16.81 15.67 -32.78
N MET A 776 17.36 16.83 -33.12
CA MET A 776 18.78 17.09 -32.98
C MET A 776 19.25 16.97 -31.53
N ILE A 777 18.54 17.61 -30.58
CA ILE A 777 18.91 17.57 -29.15
C ILE A 777 18.86 16.13 -28.61
N ASP A 778 17.77 15.39 -28.86
CA ASP A 778 17.63 14.02 -28.38
C ASP A 778 18.72 13.11 -28.98
N CYS A 779 19.04 13.29 -30.26
CA CYS A 779 20.11 12.54 -30.94
C CYS A 779 21.51 12.85 -30.39
N VAL A 780 21.85 14.12 -30.13
CA VAL A 780 23.14 14.47 -29.50
C VAL A 780 23.22 13.91 -28.08
N LEU A 781 22.15 13.99 -27.28
CA LEU A 781 22.14 13.39 -25.94
C LEU A 781 22.20 11.85 -25.95
N ALA A 782 21.87 11.21 -27.07
CA ALA A 782 21.93 9.76 -27.25
C ALA A 782 23.34 9.24 -27.61
N THR A 783 24.28 10.12 -27.99
CA THR A 783 25.66 9.70 -28.27
C THR A 783 26.44 9.35 -27.01
N ASP A 784 25.98 9.80 -25.82
CA ASP A 784 26.60 9.44 -24.55
C ASP A 784 26.71 7.91 -24.37
N MET A 785 27.95 7.44 -24.26
CA MET A 785 28.26 6.02 -24.08
C MET A 785 27.76 5.44 -22.76
N ALA A 786 27.52 6.25 -21.72
CA ALA A 786 26.93 5.78 -20.46
C ALA A 786 25.49 5.27 -20.64
N ARG A 787 24.76 5.81 -21.63
CA ARG A 787 23.36 5.45 -21.95
C ARG A 787 23.24 4.32 -22.98
N HIS A 788 24.36 3.80 -23.46
CA HIS A 788 24.40 2.84 -24.57
C HIS A 788 23.53 1.58 -24.34
N GLY A 789 23.63 0.97 -23.15
CA GLY A 789 22.87 -0.25 -22.84
C GLY A 789 21.37 -0.01 -22.68
N GLU A 790 20.98 1.13 -22.07
CA GLU A 790 19.58 1.54 -21.92
C GLU A 790 18.94 1.81 -23.27
N LEU A 791 19.59 2.61 -24.13
CA LEU A 791 19.08 2.95 -25.45
C LEU A 791 18.95 1.73 -26.36
N LEU A 792 19.89 0.79 -26.30
CA LEU A 792 19.79 -0.47 -27.03
C LEU A 792 18.58 -1.28 -26.54
N LYS A 793 18.37 -1.37 -25.22
CA LYS A 793 17.21 -2.07 -24.66
C LYS A 793 15.89 -1.43 -25.11
N ASP A 794 15.78 -0.10 -25.00
CA ASP A 794 14.60 0.66 -25.44
C ASP A 794 14.32 0.44 -26.93
N PHE A 795 15.37 0.45 -27.76
CA PHE A 795 15.24 0.18 -29.19
C PHE A 795 14.71 -1.23 -29.41
N MET A 796 15.27 -2.23 -28.73
CA MET A 796 14.85 -3.63 -28.87
C MET A 796 13.36 -3.82 -28.54
N GLU A 797 12.83 -3.13 -27.53
CA GLU A 797 11.42 -3.20 -27.12
C GLU A 797 10.45 -2.70 -28.20
N ILE A 798 10.83 -1.70 -29.00
CA ILE A 798 9.94 -1.15 -30.06
C ILE A 798 10.03 -1.92 -31.38
N THR A 799 11.08 -2.72 -31.58
CA THR A 799 11.45 -3.28 -32.88
C THR A 799 10.38 -4.20 -33.47
N ASP A 800 9.75 -5.05 -32.65
CA ASP A 800 8.71 -5.99 -33.09
C ASP A 800 7.40 -5.31 -33.49
N SER A 801 7.19 -4.06 -33.06
CA SER A 801 5.97 -3.29 -33.28
C SER A 801 6.22 -1.94 -33.96
N TYR A 802 7.35 -1.83 -34.69
CA TYR A 802 7.74 -0.57 -35.31
C TYR A 802 6.63 -0.01 -36.20
N ASN A 803 6.36 1.28 -36.01
CA ASN A 803 5.32 2.01 -36.71
C ASN A 803 5.90 3.32 -37.19
N LYS A 804 5.97 3.50 -38.52
CA LYS A 804 6.49 4.72 -39.13
C LYS A 804 5.65 5.95 -38.78
N GLU A 805 4.36 5.82 -38.49
CA GLU A 805 3.52 6.97 -38.13
C GLU A 805 3.79 7.44 -36.69
N ASP A 806 4.41 6.61 -35.85
CA ASP A 806 4.71 6.95 -34.47
C ASP A 806 6.03 7.74 -34.37
N VAL A 807 5.91 8.98 -33.87
CA VAL A 807 7.05 9.91 -33.68
C VAL A 807 8.09 9.32 -32.72
N VAL A 808 7.66 8.60 -31.68
CA VAL A 808 8.57 8.02 -30.68
C VAL A 808 9.36 6.87 -31.30
N HIS A 809 8.72 6.02 -32.10
CA HIS A 809 9.40 4.93 -32.80
C HIS A 809 10.45 5.47 -33.77
N ARG A 810 10.10 6.48 -34.59
CA ARG A 810 11.06 7.13 -35.48
C ARG A 810 12.20 7.81 -34.71
N ARG A 811 11.91 8.44 -33.57
CA ARG A 811 12.94 9.05 -32.71
C ARG A 811 13.97 8.04 -32.24
N LYS A 812 13.53 6.87 -31.77
CA LYS A 812 14.44 5.78 -31.34
C LYS A 812 15.28 5.23 -32.49
N VAL A 813 14.75 5.19 -33.72
CA VAL A 813 15.55 4.87 -34.91
C VAL A 813 16.64 5.93 -35.13
N MET A 814 16.31 7.22 -35.05
CA MET A 814 17.30 8.29 -35.18
C MET A 814 18.41 8.23 -34.12
N GLU A 815 18.04 8.07 -32.85
CA GLU A 815 18.97 7.91 -31.72
C GLU A 815 19.91 6.70 -31.94
N THR A 816 19.36 5.58 -32.41
CA THR A 816 20.14 4.38 -32.71
C THR A 816 21.11 4.60 -33.88
N MET A 817 20.69 5.34 -34.90
CA MET A 817 21.50 5.58 -36.10
C MET A 817 22.66 6.55 -35.87
N ILE A 818 22.44 7.67 -35.18
CA ILE A 818 23.55 8.59 -34.84
C ILE A 818 24.58 7.85 -33.99
N LYS A 819 24.13 7.03 -33.05
CA LYS A 819 25.00 6.23 -32.19
C LYS A 819 25.77 5.17 -32.97
N ALA A 820 25.11 4.48 -33.89
CA ALA A 820 25.76 3.51 -34.78
C ALA A 820 26.82 4.17 -35.65
N ALA A 821 26.54 5.37 -36.17
CA ALA A 821 27.48 6.09 -37.01
C ALA A 821 28.69 6.61 -36.22
N ASP A 822 28.47 7.11 -35.00
CA ASP A 822 29.53 7.58 -34.10
C ASP A 822 30.54 6.46 -33.75
N VAL A 823 30.06 5.24 -33.50
CA VAL A 823 30.94 4.07 -33.24
C VAL A 823 31.25 3.23 -34.50
N SER A 824 31.00 3.75 -35.69
CA SER A 824 31.10 2.99 -36.96
C SER A 824 32.53 2.67 -37.39
N ASN A 825 33.55 3.17 -36.70
CA ASN A 825 34.94 2.90 -37.05
C ASN A 825 35.29 1.41 -37.12
N VAL A 826 34.56 0.56 -36.39
CA VAL A 826 34.73 -0.90 -36.45
C VAL A 826 34.08 -1.56 -37.68
N THR A 827 33.16 -0.88 -38.37
CA THR A 827 32.48 -1.37 -39.58
C THR A 827 33.19 -0.97 -40.88
N LYS A 828 34.17 -0.07 -40.80
CA LYS A 828 34.98 0.40 -41.94
C LYS A 828 35.99 -0.67 -42.36
N PRO A 829 36.54 -0.60 -43.59
CA PRO A 829 37.68 -1.44 -43.98
C PRO A 829 38.85 -1.33 -42.99
N PHE A 830 39.57 -2.43 -42.81
CA PHE A 830 40.52 -2.60 -41.71
C PHE A 830 41.57 -1.49 -41.58
N ASP A 831 42.14 -1.01 -42.68
CA ASP A 831 43.16 0.03 -42.62
C ASP A 831 42.63 1.35 -42.07
N MET A 832 41.40 1.74 -42.45
CA MET A 832 40.71 2.91 -41.88
C MET A 832 40.35 2.68 -40.42
N SER A 833 39.78 1.51 -40.13
CA SER A 833 39.41 1.10 -38.76
C SER A 833 40.62 1.18 -37.81
N ARG A 834 41.79 0.72 -38.26
CA ARG A 834 43.06 0.78 -37.52
C ARG A 834 43.53 2.21 -37.28
N LEU A 835 43.40 3.11 -38.25
CA LEU A 835 43.78 4.52 -38.09
C LEU A 835 42.90 5.21 -37.05
N TRP A 836 41.58 5.02 -37.11
CA TRP A 836 40.66 5.54 -36.11
C TRP A 836 40.89 4.94 -34.72
N ALA A 837 41.10 3.62 -34.63
CA ALA A 837 41.46 2.94 -33.39
C ALA A 837 42.74 3.51 -32.75
N SER A 838 43.73 3.87 -33.58
CA SER A 838 44.97 4.50 -33.12
C SER A 838 44.71 5.93 -32.61
N ALA A 839 43.88 6.70 -33.32
CA ALA A 839 43.51 8.05 -32.94
C ALA A 839 42.76 8.11 -31.59
N VAL A 840 41.74 7.27 -31.39
CA VAL A 840 40.98 7.24 -30.12
C VAL A 840 41.85 6.77 -28.96
N THR A 841 42.75 5.82 -29.20
CA THR A 841 43.68 5.33 -28.17
C THR A 841 44.67 6.41 -27.76
N GLU A 842 45.17 7.21 -28.71
CA GLU A 842 46.03 8.35 -28.41
C GLU A 842 45.31 9.41 -27.58
N GLU A 843 44.00 9.62 -27.76
CA GLU A 843 43.21 10.48 -26.86
C GLU A 843 43.08 9.91 -25.45
N PHE A 844 42.78 8.61 -25.31
CA PHE A 844 42.75 7.97 -24.00
C PHE A 844 44.10 8.07 -23.28
N TYR A 845 45.21 7.96 -23.99
CA TYR A 845 46.54 8.17 -23.43
C TYR A 845 46.78 9.61 -22.97
N ARG A 846 46.35 10.61 -23.75
CA ARG A 846 46.44 12.01 -23.35
C ARG A 846 45.60 12.29 -22.11
N GLN A 847 44.39 11.74 -22.04
CA GLN A 847 43.56 11.84 -20.84
C GLN A 847 44.26 11.18 -19.63
N GLY A 848 44.78 9.96 -19.78
CA GLY A 848 45.50 9.27 -18.71
C GLY A 848 46.72 10.05 -18.23
N ASP A 849 47.49 10.65 -19.13
CA ASP A 849 48.62 11.51 -18.74
C ASP A 849 48.16 12.75 -17.96
N MET A 850 47.04 13.36 -18.36
CA MET A 850 46.44 14.49 -17.64
C MET A 850 45.90 14.10 -16.26
N GLU A 851 45.28 12.92 -16.13
CA GLU A 851 44.80 12.37 -14.86
C GLU A 851 45.97 12.06 -13.91
N LYS A 852 47.04 11.42 -14.42
CA LYS A 852 48.29 11.20 -13.65
C LYS A 852 48.90 12.50 -13.15
N ALA A 853 48.97 13.52 -14.00
CA ALA A 853 49.52 14.82 -13.63
C ALA A 853 48.73 15.51 -12.52
N LYS A 854 47.43 15.22 -12.40
CA LYS A 854 46.53 15.72 -11.35
C LYS A 854 46.45 14.82 -10.11
N GLY A 855 47.19 13.71 -10.07
CA GLY A 855 47.14 12.75 -8.96
C GLY A 855 45.86 11.92 -8.89
N ILE A 856 45.15 11.78 -10.02
CA ILE A 856 43.92 10.97 -10.15
C ILE A 856 44.31 9.55 -10.58
N GLU A 857 43.61 8.55 -10.05
CA GLU A 857 43.80 7.15 -10.47
C GLU A 857 43.41 6.95 -11.94
N VAL A 858 44.32 6.35 -12.71
CA VAL A 858 44.19 6.18 -14.16
C VAL A 858 43.88 4.73 -14.48
N LEU A 859 42.88 4.53 -15.34
CA LEU A 859 42.50 3.21 -15.79
C LEU A 859 43.64 2.58 -16.62
N PRO A 860 43.90 1.26 -16.50
CA PRO A 860 44.96 0.59 -17.27
C PRO A 860 44.89 0.81 -18.78
N MET A 861 43.69 0.95 -19.34
CA MET A 861 43.46 1.24 -20.76
C MET A 861 43.98 2.63 -21.18
N PHE A 862 44.02 3.59 -20.26
CA PHE A 862 44.41 4.99 -20.50
C PHE A 862 45.88 5.20 -20.17
N ASP A 863 46.55 4.21 -19.58
CA ASP A 863 47.95 4.26 -19.25
C ASP A 863 48.82 3.68 -20.39
N ARG A 864 49.52 4.56 -21.12
CA ARG A 864 50.45 4.16 -22.19
C ARG A 864 51.61 3.25 -21.75
N SER A 865 51.85 3.11 -20.44
CA SER A 865 52.86 2.17 -19.89
C SER A 865 52.30 0.78 -19.58
N GLN A 866 50.99 0.65 -19.43
CA GLN A 866 50.30 -0.62 -19.14
C GLN A 866 49.55 -1.16 -20.37
N ASN A 867 49.02 -0.29 -21.22
CA ASN A 867 48.33 -0.65 -22.45
C ASN A 867 49.30 -0.90 -23.61
N ASN A 868 49.99 -2.04 -23.57
CA ASN A 868 50.98 -2.42 -24.59
C ASN A 868 50.36 -3.13 -25.81
N GLU A 869 49.04 -3.34 -25.82
CA GLU A 869 48.33 -4.19 -26.79
C GLU A 869 47.03 -3.53 -27.30
N LEU A 870 47.18 -2.58 -28.24
CA LEU A 870 46.06 -1.98 -28.98
C LEU A 870 45.07 -3.04 -29.50
N ALA A 871 45.58 -4.13 -30.08
CA ALA A 871 44.76 -5.21 -30.64
C ALA A 871 43.82 -5.84 -29.60
N LYS A 872 44.32 -6.09 -28.38
CA LYS A 872 43.52 -6.66 -27.29
C LYS A 872 42.40 -5.72 -26.85
N GLY A 873 42.69 -4.42 -26.75
CA GLY A 873 41.68 -3.40 -26.46
C GLY A 873 40.58 -3.34 -27.52
N GLN A 874 40.97 -3.37 -28.80
CA GLN A 874 40.02 -3.35 -29.92
C GLN A 874 39.15 -4.62 -30.00
N ILE A 875 39.74 -5.80 -29.76
CA ILE A 875 38.97 -7.06 -29.67
C ILE A 875 37.93 -6.95 -28.55
N GLY A 876 38.32 -6.45 -27.38
CA GLY A 876 37.39 -6.23 -26.26
C GLY A 876 36.25 -5.27 -26.61
N PHE A 877 36.55 -4.15 -27.26
CA PHE A 877 35.54 -3.20 -27.70
C PHE A 877 34.57 -3.80 -28.73
N ILE A 878 35.08 -4.59 -29.69
CA ILE A 878 34.26 -5.31 -30.66
C ILE A 878 33.37 -6.35 -29.96
N ASP A 879 33.93 -7.19 -29.08
CA ASP A 879 33.19 -8.29 -28.48
C ASP A 879 32.10 -7.83 -27.50
N PHE A 880 32.37 -6.80 -26.72
CA PHE A 880 31.50 -6.41 -25.61
C PHE A 880 30.64 -5.17 -25.89
N VAL A 881 31.00 -4.34 -26.86
CA VAL A 881 30.29 -3.07 -27.15
C VAL A 881 29.78 -3.07 -28.58
N ALA A 882 30.64 -2.74 -29.55
CA ALA A 882 30.19 -2.40 -30.90
C ALA A 882 29.69 -3.62 -31.69
N GLY A 883 30.38 -4.76 -31.61
CA GLY A 883 29.98 -5.97 -32.36
C GLY A 883 28.65 -6.55 -31.87
N LYS A 884 28.41 -6.57 -30.56
CA LYS A 884 27.11 -6.94 -30.00
C LYS A 884 26.01 -5.98 -30.47
N PHE A 885 26.25 -4.68 -30.36
CA PHE A 885 25.31 -3.64 -30.76
C PHE A 885 24.91 -3.76 -32.23
N PHE A 886 25.87 -3.79 -33.15
CA PHE A 886 25.58 -3.92 -34.59
C PHE A 886 24.87 -5.22 -34.92
N LYS A 887 25.24 -6.34 -34.30
CA LYS A 887 24.57 -7.62 -34.52
C LYS A 887 23.09 -7.58 -34.12
N GLU A 888 22.77 -6.97 -32.98
CA GLU A 888 21.40 -6.87 -32.50
C GLU A 888 20.55 -5.98 -33.42
N ILE A 889 21.00 -4.76 -33.72
CA ILE A 889 20.20 -3.81 -34.53
C ILE A 889 20.01 -4.28 -35.98
N VAL A 890 21.03 -4.92 -36.58
CA VAL A 890 20.97 -5.45 -37.95
C VAL A 890 20.08 -6.68 -38.05
N SER A 891 20.08 -7.54 -37.03
CA SER A 891 19.33 -8.80 -37.07
C SER A 891 17.80 -8.61 -37.15
N ILE A 892 17.29 -7.49 -36.65
CA ILE A 892 15.84 -7.27 -36.53
C ILE A 892 15.31 -6.36 -37.63
N ILE A 893 15.66 -5.06 -37.60
CA ILE A 893 15.10 -4.04 -38.50
C ILE A 893 16.07 -3.62 -39.62
N PHE A 894 17.37 -3.51 -39.36
CA PHE A 894 18.32 -2.95 -40.34
C PHE A 894 19.04 -4.02 -41.17
N LYS A 895 18.31 -4.96 -41.76
CA LYS A 895 18.88 -6.14 -42.45
C LYS A 895 19.78 -5.79 -43.64
N ASP A 896 19.47 -4.70 -44.35
CA ASP A 896 20.29 -4.25 -45.47
C ASP A 896 21.69 -3.82 -44.99
N MET A 897 21.90 -3.50 -43.70
CA MET A 897 23.19 -3.14 -43.09
C MET A 897 24.10 -4.34 -42.73
N GLN A 898 23.85 -5.53 -43.29
CA GLN A 898 24.62 -6.75 -43.01
C GLN A 898 26.13 -6.59 -43.24
N TRP A 899 26.54 -5.74 -44.19
CA TRP A 899 27.95 -5.45 -44.46
C TRP A 899 28.69 -4.92 -43.22
N CYS A 900 28.00 -4.23 -42.29
CA CYS A 900 28.59 -3.72 -41.05
C CYS A 900 29.05 -4.88 -40.16
N VAL A 901 28.19 -5.89 -39.99
CA VAL A 901 28.47 -7.07 -39.17
C VAL A 901 29.58 -7.90 -39.79
N ASP A 902 29.57 -8.06 -41.12
CA ASP A 902 30.58 -8.82 -41.85
C ASP A 902 31.96 -8.15 -41.76
N ASN A 903 32.02 -6.82 -41.91
CA ASN A 903 33.25 -6.05 -41.74
C ASN A 903 33.76 -6.08 -40.30
N ILE A 904 32.88 -5.99 -39.29
CA ILE A 904 33.28 -6.14 -37.89
C ILE A 904 33.91 -7.51 -37.66
N ALA A 905 33.30 -8.59 -38.16
CA ALA A 905 33.85 -9.94 -38.02
C ALA A 905 35.22 -10.07 -38.70
N SER A 906 35.38 -9.51 -39.90
CA SER A 906 36.64 -9.46 -40.63
C SER A 906 37.72 -8.66 -39.89
N ASN A 907 37.37 -7.48 -39.37
CA ASN A 907 38.28 -6.63 -38.60
C ASN A 907 38.70 -7.29 -37.28
N ARG A 908 37.77 -7.95 -36.59
CA ARG A 908 38.06 -8.73 -35.37
C ARG A 908 39.08 -9.84 -35.66
N ALA A 909 38.92 -10.58 -36.76
CA ALA A 909 39.84 -11.63 -37.16
C ALA A 909 41.25 -11.07 -37.43
N LYS A 910 41.36 -9.96 -38.15
CA LYS A 910 42.66 -9.28 -38.39
C LYS A 910 43.30 -8.75 -37.11
N TRP A 911 42.51 -8.22 -36.17
CA TRP A 911 43.04 -7.83 -34.86
C TRP A 911 43.55 -9.04 -34.06
N GLN A 912 42.88 -10.19 -34.16
CA GLN A 912 43.34 -11.44 -33.54
C GLN A 912 44.65 -11.90 -34.17
N GLU A 913 44.79 -11.85 -35.50
CA GLU A 913 46.05 -12.18 -36.19
C GLU A 913 47.21 -11.28 -35.72
N ILE A 914 46.97 -9.98 -35.53
CA ILE A 914 47.97 -9.04 -35.01
C ILE A 914 48.34 -9.36 -33.55
N LEU A 915 47.38 -9.81 -32.75
CA LEU A 915 47.61 -10.20 -31.36
C LEU A 915 48.42 -11.49 -31.28
N ASP A 916 48.12 -12.47 -32.14
CA ASP A 916 48.76 -13.79 -32.17
C ASP A 916 50.16 -13.76 -32.83
N ALA A 917 50.44 -12.75 -33.65
CA ALA A 917 51.74 -12.57 -34.33
C ALA A 917 52.83 -11.95 -33.45
N LYS A 918 52.50 -11.56 -32.21
CA LYS A 918 53.44 -11.09 -31.18
C LYS A 918 53.81 -12.22 -30.23
#